data_AF-A0A0W0ZVC9-F1
#
_entry.id   AF-A0A0W0ZVC9-F1
#
_cell.length_a   1.000
_cell.length_b   1.000
_cell.length_c   1.000
_cell.angle_alpha   90.00
_cell.angle_beta   90.00
_cell.angle_gamma   90.00
#
_symmetry.space_group_name_H-M   'P 1'
#
loop_
_entity.id
_entity.type
_entity.pdbx_description
1 polymer ?
#
loop_
_entity_poly.entity_id
_entity_poly.type
_entity_poly.pdbx_seq_one_letter_code
_entity_poly.pdbx_strand_id
1 'polypeptide(L)'
;MLTDALLDRTVIILSSYNGQTKKDPAFDLYKLGIKNAFIRFIEQCKLLPLTQQLEHITKEMKEKKGGIAAKMEHESSQKRTWTLVFTLATLALERKQNLPANHPEILPIDKLLSGLSNGWVHGFGSIGLGLKLNEEAINNLIEGMKDWIQNFDINQGMQTQHEILLALYAVSCSLEEKLSSYRIVPKRIKDEMTTIKTLVANKFNELKIKLENELSDSRVDLSTQQATRSEQVSSALQVLLPKEVTLYQQFKEQLEFLQKQQEELHQKINNFPQEKFNRLLKLHQLLKEQPSANIEDKMSEFWKKYNTQEKFNQLMADLELTESEKSGWQEYFRYQHGSYAEQVMSILWTGNWGLPEFMGGIQSDMISLEVLLCKCESAQKPLKAIRAEQQKLIPDEEKPSQLIDSIEKNLKTLAGLKKIKIDSFDKQLLDSMKGETTIDTLGKINGDIEELKENLVKQKMIIASLKNIHEKMELLKKHVNCTDIEKTFGLLLDEVINTLSYMKHPLPPDLPTAKKIAALNSSIGRALENVEGIELSINHIVNTSSNHKLSTIKLVNQFVSSKENTWGHKLLLIFSPSYKKMFNELKKVLTEKTTETSLNNIKAVLGITNEPSNKKEIAKQFKGLQEKVKETLDNEYLEDMPVFEKK
;
A
#
# COMPACT_ATOMS: atom_id res chain seq x y z
N MET A 1 -25.54 6.48 2.91
CA MET A 1 -25.35 6.29 4.36
C MET A 1 -25.92 7.52 5.08
N LEU A 2 -26.56 7.35 6.25
CA LEU A 2 -27.03 8.45 7.13
C LEU A 2 -27.95 9.51 6.47
N THR A 3 -29.07 9.10 5.86
CA THR A 3 -30.05 10.02 5.23
C THR A 3 -30.82 10.87 6.24
N ASP A 4 -31.40 11.99 5.78
CA ASP A 4 -32.22 12.88 6.62
C ASP A 4 -33.38 12.15 7.32
N ALA A 5 -34.10 11.31 6.58
CA ALA A 5 -35.18 10.49 7.13
C ALA A 5 -34.68 9.54 8.23
N LEU A 6 -33.47 9.01 8.09
CA LEU A 6 -32.88 8.13 9.10
C LEU A 6 -32.47 8.93 10.34
N LEU A 7 -31.86 10.11 10.17
CA LEU A 7 -31.51 11.00 11.27
C LEU A 7 -32.76 11.44 12.06
N ASP A 8 -33.86 11.77 11.38
CA ASP A 8 -35.13 12.10 12.03
C ASP A 8 -35.72 10.92 12.78
N ARG A 9 -35.61 9.70 12.24
CA ARG A 9 -36.03 8.49 12.93
C ARG A 9 -35.18 8.19 14.16
N THR A 10 -33.87 8.46 14.10
CA THR A 10 -32.98 8.37 15.27
C THR A 10 -33.44 9.33 16.37
N VAL A 11 -33.82 10.57 16.03
CA VAL A 11 -34.36 11.53 17.00
C VAL A 11 -35.57 10.96 17.73
N ILE A 12 -36.50 10.35 17.00
CA ILE A 12 -37.72 9.75 17.59
C ILE A 12 -37.33 8.63 18.58
N ILE A 13 -36.42 7.74 18.20
CA ILE A 13 -36.00 6.61 19.04
C ILE A 13 -35.29 7.10 20.31
N LEU A 14 -34.34 8.03 20.18
CA LEU A 14 -33.56 8.53 21.32
C LEU A 14 -34.38 9.42 22.25
N SER A 15 -35.49 10.00 21.77
CA SER A 15 -36.34 10.87 22.58
C SER A 15 -37.35 10.11 23.44
N SER A 16 -37.38 8.77 23.42
CA SER A 16 -38.42 7.97 24.06
C SER A 16 -37.91 6.69 24.72
N TYR A 17 -38.10 6.56 26.03
CA TYR A 17 -37.72 5.38 26.81
C TYR A 17 -38.80 5.04 27.84
N ASN A 18 -39.26 3.77 27.88
CA ASN A 18 -40.28 3.27 28.82
C ASN A 18 -41.52 4.18 28.97
N GLY A 19 -42.02 4.72 27.85
CA GLY A 19 -43.21 5.60 27.81
C GLY A 19 -42.95 7.05 28.21
N GLN A 20 -41.73 7.41 28.63
CA GLN A 20 -41.32 8.78 28.87
C GLN A 20 -40.66 9.38 27.63
N THR A 21 -40.96 10.64 27.33
CA THR A 21 -40.40 11.35 26.19
C THR A 21 -39.65 12.62 26.60
N LYS A 22 -38.44 12.80 26.07
CA LYS A 22 -37.64 14.02 26.25
C LYS A 22 -36.93 14.36 24.96
N LYS A 23 -37.20 15.54 24.42
CA LYS A 23 -36.56 16.04 23.20
C LYS A 23 -35.34 16.89 23.56
N ASP A 24 -34.16 16.48 23.11
CA ASP A 24 -32.95 17.28 23.21
C ASP A 24 -33.01 18.46 22.21
N PRO A 25 -32.89 19.71 22.66
CA PRO A 25 -32.91 20.86 21.76
C PRO A 25 -31.70 20.89 20.79
N ALA A 26 -30.65 20.12 21.06
CA ALA A 26 -29.43 20.10 20.25
C ALA A 26 -29.44 19.09 19.09
N PHE A 27 -30.51 18.31 18.89
CA PHE A 27 -30.54 17.28 17.84
C PHE A 27 -30.22 17.83 16.44
N ASP A 28 -30.71 19.02 16.08
CA ASP A 28 -30.42 19.61 14.78
C ASP A 28 -28.95 20.00 14.62
N LEU A 29 -28.27 20.38 15.72
CA LEU A 29 -26.82 20.64 15.72
C LEU A 29 -26.02 19.35 15.49
N TYR A 30 -26.46 18.22 16.04
CA TYR A 30 -25.84 16.91 15.77
C TYR A 30 -25.99 16.53 14.30
N LYS A 31 -27.18 16.73 13.72
CA LYS A 31 -27.42 16.50 12.29
C LYS A 31 -26.51 17.36 11.42
N LEU A 32 -26.33 18.65 11.74
CA LEU A 32 -25.39 19.53 11.02
C LEU A 32 -23.96 18.99 11.06
N GLY A 33 -23.46 18.62 12.24
CA GLY A 33 -22.11 18.05 12.38
C GLY A 33 -21.90 16.78 11.56
N ILE A 34 -22.95 15.94 11.44
CA ILE A 34 -22.90 14.74 10.60
C ILE A 34 -22.86 15.11 9.11
N LYS A 35 -23.79 15.94 8.65
CA LYS A 35 -23.95 16.30 7.23
C LYS A 35 -22.77 17.10 6.68
N ASN A 36 -22.30 18.09 7.43
CA ASN A 36 -21.30 19.05 6.95
C ASN A 36 -19.85 18.57 7.13
N ALA A 37 -19.62 17.62 8.04
CA ALA A 37 -18.28 17.12 8.35
C ALA A 37 -18.16 15.59 8.26
N PHE A 38 -18.92 14.86 9.08
CA PHE A 38 -18.66 13.43 9.29
C PHE A 38 -18.84 12.55 8.04
N ILE A 39 -19.95 12.72 7.30
CA ILE A 39 -20.22 11.90 6.11
C ILE A 39 -19.11 12.08 5.07
N ARG A 40 -18.77 13.34 4.75
CA ARG A 40 -17.72 13.67 3.78
C ARG A 40 -16.36 13.11 4.21
N PHE A 41 -16.08 13.11 5.51
CA PHE A 41 -14.85 12.53 6.04
C PHE A 41 -14.79 11.01 5.83
N ILE A 42 -15.87 10.28 6.11
CA ILE A 42 -15.91 8.83 5.87
C ILE A 42 -15.80 8.51 4.38
N GLU A 43 -16.47 9.29 3.52
CA GLU A 43 -16.33 9.16 2.06
C GLU A 43 -14.90 9.40 1.60
N GLN A 44 -14.22 10.42 2.13
CA GLN A 44 -12.80 10.69 1.84
C GLN A 44 -11.89 9.57 2.34
N CYS A 45 -12.14 9.03 3.54
CA CYS A 45 -11.39 7.91 4.09
C CYS A 45 -11.53 6.66 3.21
N LYS A 46 -12.72 6.42 2.66
CA LYS A 46 -12.99 5.29 1.76
C LYS A 46 -12.13 5.35 0.48
N LEU A 47 -11.75 6.55 0.02
CA LEU A 47 -10.91 6.75 -1.16
C LEU A 47 -9.42 6.49 -0.92
N LEU A 48 -8.99 6.39 0.34
CA LEU A 48 -7.60 6.06 0.68
C LEU A 48 -7.31 4.56 0.49
N PRO A 49 -6.05 4.15 0.31
CA PRO A 49 -5.67 2.74 0.31
C PRO A 49 -6.16 2.03 1.58
N LEU A 50 -6.72 0.81 1.46
CA LEU A 50 -7.33 0.06 2.58
C LEU A 50 -6.39 -0.07 3.80
N THR A 51 -5.07 -0.16 3.57
CA THR A 51 -4.03 -0.22 4.60
C THR A 51 -3.91 1.06 5.44
N GLN A 52 -4.27 2.22 4.88
CA GLN A 52 -4.07 3.54 5.50
C GLN A 52 -5.34 4.07 6.18
N GLN A 53 -6.52 3.49 5.92
CA GLN A 53 -7.81 4.08 6.32
C GLN A 53 -7.97 4.20 7.85
N LEU A 54 -7.68 3.14 8.61
CA LEU A 54 -7.82 3.17 10.07
C LEU A 54 -6.75 4.06 10.74
N GLU A 55 -5.53 4.08 10.20
CA GLU A 55 -4.47 4.95 10.69
C GLU A 55 -4.83 6.43 10.46
N HIS A 56 -5.30 6.76 9.26
CA HIS A 56 -5.77 8.10 8.93
C HIS A 56 -6.90 8.55 9.86
N ILE A 57 -7.91 7.70 10.10
CA ILE A 57 -8.98 8.00 11.06
C ILE A 57 -8.43 8.22 12.47
N THR A 58 -7.50 7.39 12.92
CA THR A 58 -6.89 7.53 14.25
C THR A 58 -6.18 8.88 14.40
N LYS A 59 -5.47 9.32 13.37
CA LYS A 59 -4.76 10.61 13.35
C LYS A 59 -5.74 11.77 13.34
N GLU A 60 -6.67 11.78 12.38
CA GLU A 60 -7.62 12.88 12.18
C GLU A 60 -8.56 13.08 13.38
N MET A 61 -8.97 12.00 14.05
CA MET A 61 -9.83 12.08 15.23
C MET A 61 -9.11 12.57 16.49
N LYS A 62 -7.77 12.46 16.55
CA LYS A 62 -6.93 12.97 17.66
C LYS A 62 -6.43 14.40 17.43
N GLU A 63 -6.37 14.85 16.18
CA GLU A 63 -5.85 16.17 15.80
C GLU A 63 -6.75 17.29 16.36
N LYS A 64 -6.21 18.09 17.29
CA LYS A 64 -6.99 19.13 17.98
C LYS A 64 -7.12 20.43 17.17
N LYS A 65 -6.31 20.61 16.13
CA LYS A 65 -6.30 21.80 15.27
C LYS A 65 -6.28 21.39 13.80
N GLY A 66 -7.30 21.79 13.04
CA GLY A 66 -7.34 21.62 11.58
C GLY A 66 -7.83 20.25 11.08
N GLY A 67 -7.82 19.20 11.89
CA GLY A 67 -8.36 17.88 11.53
C GLY A 67 -9.88 17.75 11.64
N ILE A 68 -10.42 16.58 11.27
CA ILE A 68 -11.88 16.31 11.34
C ILE A 68 -12.46 16.55 12.74
N ALA A 69 -11.69 16.28 13.80
CA ALA A 69 -12.14 16.47 15.17
C ALA A 69 -12.49 17.94 15.46
N ALA A 70 -11.67 18.88 14.98
CA ALA A 70 -11.91 20.32 15.10
C ALA A 70 -13.07 20.79 14.21
N LYS A 71 -13.17 20.24 12.99
CA LYS A 71 -14.25 20.57 12.06
C LYS A 71 -15.62 20.12 12.60
N MET A 72 -15.72 18.91 13.13
CA MET A 72 -16.95 18.43 13.76
C MET A 72 -17.30 19.24 15.01
N GLU A 73 -16.31 19.65 15.80
CA GLU A 73 -16.53 20.55 16.95
C GLU A 73 -17.15 21.88 16.48
N HIS A 74 -16.65 22.48 15.39
CA HIS A 74 -17.19 23.71 14.83
C HIS A 74 -18.61 23.54 14.29
N GLU A 75 -18.82 22.59 13.38
CA GLU A 75 -20.11 22.36 12.69
C GLU A 75 -21.22 21.91 13.64
N SER A 76 -20.88 21.28 14.78
CA SER A 76 -21.85 20.86 15.80
C SER A 76 -22.02 21.85 16.95
N SER A 77 -21.48 23.08 16.85
CA SER A 77 -21.52 24.08 17.93
C SER A 77 -20.95 23.55 19.26
N GLN A 78 -19.75 22.98 19.19
CA GLN A 78 -19.01 22.38 20.30
C GLN A 78 -19.67 21.14 20.93
N LYS A 79 -20.34 20.33 20.09
CA LYS A 79 -21.02 19.10 20.55
C LYS A 79 -20.52 17.85 19.84
N ARG A 80 -19.23 17.78 19.52
CA ARG A 80 -18.61 16.67 18.79
C ARG A 80 -18.91 15.30 19.40
N THR A 81 -18.77 15.17 20.72
CA THR A 81 -18.96 13.89 21.43
C THR A 81 -20.41 13.40 21.25
N TRP A 82 -21.39 14.25 21.53
CA TRP A 82 -22.81 13.90 21.39
C TRP A 82 -23.21 13.71 19.93
N THR A 83 -22.59 14.44 19.00
CA THR A 83 -22.74 14.22 17.56
C THR A 83 -22.30 12.82 17.17
N LEU A 84 -21.16 12.33 17.65
CA LEU A 84 -20.66 10.99 17.35
C LEU A 84 -21.49 9.88 18.02
N VAL A 85 -21.99 10.11 19.23
CA VAL A 85 -22.92 9.17 19.87
C VAL A 85 -24.27 9.14 19.12
N PHE A 86 -24.73 10.27 18.61
CA PHE A 86 -25.91 10.33 17.73
C PHE A 86 -25.66 9.61 16.39
N THR A 87 -24.46 9.74 15.82
CA THR A 87 -24.03 8.95 14.65
C THR A 87 -24.08 7.45 14.95
N LEU A 88 -23.58 7.00 16.10
CA LEU A 88 -23.61 5.58 16.50
C LEU A 88 -25.04 5.01 16.48
N ALA A 89 -25.98 5.73 17.09
CA ALA A 89 -27.40 5.35 17.08
C ALA A 89 -27.95 5.25 15.65
N THR A 90 -27.59 6.22 14.81
CA THR A 90 -28.06 6.28 13.42
C THR A 90 -27.48 5.13 12.58
N LEU A 91 -26.20 4.79 12.75
CA LEU A 91 -25.56 3.65 12.08
C LEU A 91 -26.19 2.32 12.52
N ALA A 92 -26.44 2.16 13.82
CA ALA A 92 -27.08 0.96 14.35
C ALA A 92 -28.51 0.79 13.80
N LEU A 93 -29.25 1.90 13.69
CA LEU A 93 -30.57 1.91 13.09
C LEU A 93 -30.54 1.61 11.58
N GLU A 94 -29.58 2.19 10.83
CA GLU A 94 -29.36 1.88 9.42
C GLU A 94 -29.10 0.39 9.24
N ARG A 95 -28.22 -0.17 10.07
CA ARG A 95 -27.86 -1.59 10.03
C ARG A 95 -29.07 -2.46 10.31
N LYS A 96 -29.79 -2.20 11.40
CA LYS A 96 -30.99 -2.95 11.78
C LYS A 96 -32.04 -3.01 10.66
N GLN A 97 -32.28 -1.90 9.95
CA GLN A 97 -33.27 -1.84 8.87
C GLN A 97 -32.90 -2.68 7.65
N ASN A 98 -31.61 -2.97 7.46
CA ASN A 98 -31.08 -3.73 6.33
C ASN A 98 -30.81 -5.21 6.68
N LEU A 99 -31.13 -5.65 7.89
CA LEU A 99 -30.93 -7.01 8.36
C LEU A 99 -32.25 -7.82 8.35
N PRO A 100 -32.21 -9.14 8.09
CA PRO A 100 -33.36 -10.02 8.29
C PRO A 100 -33.84 -10.01 9.74
N ALA A 101 -35.15 -10.16 9.98
CA ALA A 101 -35.78 -10.00 11.29
C ALA A 101 -35.21 -10.85 12.45
N ASN A 102 -34.54 -11.96 12.15
CA ASN A 102 -33.93 -12.87 13.14
C ASN A 102 -32.40 -12.82 13.14
N HIS A 103 -31.79 -11.78 12.56
CA HIS A 103 -30.34 -11.68 12.47
C HIS A 103 -29.70 -11.50 13.87
N PRO A 104 -28.58 -12.17 14.19
CA PRO A 104 -27.92 -12.09 15.50
C PRO A 104 -27.49 -10.69 15.91
N GLU A 105 -27.31 -9.76 14.97
CA GLU A 105 -27.01 -8.34 15.27
C GLU A 105 -28.19 -7.55 15.84
N ILE A 106 -29.44 -8.00 15.63
CA ILE A 106 -30.63 -7.20 15.99
C ILE A 106 -30.75 -7.00 17.50
N LEU A 107 -30.62 -8.06 18.29
CA LEU A 107 -30.74 -7.98 19.76
C LEU A 107 -29.66 -7.06 20.38
N PRO A 108 -28.37 -7.18 20.01
CA PRO A 108 -27.35 -6.23 20.43
C PRO A 108 -27.63 -4.77 20.02
N ILE A 109 -28.09 -4.54 18.78
CA ILE A 109 -28.47 -3.20 18.32
C ILE A 109 -29.62 -2.64 19.16
N ASP A 110 -30.62 -3.45 19.49
CA ASP A 110 -31.74 -3.01 20.32
C ASP A 110 -31.32 -2.70 21.76
N LYS A 111 -30.40 -3.48 22.32
CA LYS A 111 -29.78 -3.19 23.61
C LYS A 111 -29.02 -1.87 23.59
N LEU A 112 -28.21 -1.63 22.54
CA LEU A 112 -27.50 -0.37 22.33
C LEU A 112 -28.46 0.82 22.23
N LEU A 113 -29.47 0.75 21.36
CA LEU A 113 -30.44 1.83 21.16
C LEU A 113 -31.28 2.09 22.43
N SER A 114 -31.62 1.04 23.17
CA SER A 114 -32.30 1.12 24.47
C SER A 114 -31.45 1.86 25.51
N GLY A 115 -30.16 1.51 25.63
CA GLY A 115 -29.22 2.20 26.51
C GLY A 115 -29.04 3.67 26.16
N LEU A 116 -28.92 3.98 24.86
CA LEU A 116 -28.82 5.35 24.38
C LEU A 116 -30.10 6.16 24.67
N SER A 117 -31.27 5.60 24.38
CA SER A 117 -32.55 6.27 24.67
C SER A 117 -32.74 6.51 26.17
N ASN A 118 -32.46 5.52 27.03
CA ASN A 118 -32.47 5.68 28.49
C ASN A 118 -31.58 6.85 28.92
N GLY A 119 -30.35 6.91 28.40
CA GLY A 119 -29.41 7.97 28.74
C GLY A 119 -29.79 9.35 28.21
N TRP A 120 -30.48 9.46 27.06
CA TRP A 120 -31.00 10.76 26.58
C TRP A 120 -32.19 11.25 27.41
N VAL A 121 -33.13 10.35 27.74
CA VAL A 121 -34.34 10.67 28.49
C VAL A 121 -34.02 10.96 29.95
N HIS A 122 -33.34 10.03 30.63
CA HIS A 122 -33.07 10.13 32.07
C HIS A 122 -31.71 10.75 32.40
N GLY A 123 -30.86 10.98 31.39
CA GLY A 123 -29.48 11.41 31.59
C GLY A 123 -28.53 10.24 31.83
N PHE A 124 -27.31 10.33 31.30
CA PHE A 124 -26.23 9.36 31.57
C PHE A 124 -25.56 9.58 32.95
N GLY A 125 -25.80 10.74 33.57
CA GLY A 125 -25.29 11.17 34.88
C GLY A 125 -24.51 12.49 34.82
N SER A 126 -24.55 13.29 35.89
CA SER A 126 -23.67 14.46 36.08
C SER A 126 -22.67 14.19 37.20
N ILE A 127 -21.38 14.31 36.88
CA ILE A 127 -20.31 14.13 37.87
C ILE A 127 -20.16 15.44 38.66
N GLY A 128 -20.75 15.46 39.86
CA GLY A 128 -20.67 16.54 40.82
C GLY A 128 -22.04 16.84 41.43
N LEU A 129 -22.17 16.73 42.76
CA LEU A 129 -23.38 16.94 43.59
C LEU A 129 -24.35 15.73 43.77
N GLY A 130 -23.82 14.51 43.91
CA GLY A 130 -24.60 13.39 44.49
C GLY A 130 -25.54 12.62 43.55
N LEU A 131 -25.50 12.87 42.24
CA LEU A 131 -26.23 12.07 41.25
C LEU A 131 -25.42 10.83 40.83
N LYS A 132 -26.05 9.65 40.91
CA LYS A 132 -25.48 8.37 40.47
C LYS A 132 -25.42 8.29 38.95
N LEU A 133 -24.37 7.66 38.41
CA LEU A 133 -24.29 7.30 36.99
C LEU A 133 -25.48 6.41 36.63
N ASN A 134 -26.05 6.59 35.44
CA ASN A 134 -27.08 5.71 34.93
C ASN A 134 -26.41 4.40 34.44
N GLU A 135 -26.13 3.51 35.38
CA GLU A 135 -25.40 2.27 35.14
C GLU A 135 -26.11 1.38 34.11
N GLU A 136 -27.44 1.36 34.11
CA GLU A 136 -28.23 0.62 33.12
C GLU A 136 -28.01 1.17 31.70
N ALA A 137 -28.12 2.48 31.50
CA ALA A 137 -27.89 3.11 30.20
C ALA A 137 -26.46 2.86 29.69
N ILE A 138 -25.46 3.01 30.56
CA ILE A 138 -24.05 2.85 30.22
C ILE A 138 -23.71 1.37 29.93
N ASN A 139 -24.18 0.42 30.74
CA ASN A 139 -23.95 -1.00 30.52
C ASN A 139 -24.62 -1.47 29.24
N ASN A 140 -25.87 -1.07 28.99
CA ASN A 140 -26.58 -1.42 27.75
C ASN A 140 -25.91 -0.81 26.51
N LEU A 141 -25.38 0.41 26.60
CA LEU A 141 -24.59 1.04 25.54
C LEU A 141 -23.32 0.24 25.24
N ILE A 142 -22.49 -0.04 26.25
CA ILE A 142 -21.20 -0.70 26.06
C ILE A 142 -21.36 -2.16 25.64
N GLU A 143 -22.20 -2.92 26.34
CA GLU A 143 -22.45 -4.33 26.01
C GLU A 143 -23.17 -4.46 24.66
N GLY A 144 -24.19 -3.62 24.39
CA GLY A 144 -24.87 -3.60 23.10
C GLY A 144 -23.93 -3.29 21.94
N MET A 145 -23.01 -2.33 22.11
CA MET A 145 -21.99 -2.02 21.11
C MET A 145 -21.02 -3.20 20.91
N LYS A 146 -20.48 -3.76 21.99
CA LYS A 146 -19.55 -4.90 21.94
C LYS A 146 -20.17 -6.12 21.25
N ASP A 147 -21.35 -6.53 21.71
CA ASP A 147 -22.06 -7.70 21.18
C ASP A 147 -22.48 -7.47 19.72
N TRP A 148 -22.82 -6.23 19.35
CA TRP A 148 -23.15 -5.90 17.96
C TRP A 148 -21.92 -6.10 17.06
N ILE A 149 -20.76 -5.53 17.41
CA ILE A 149 -19.55 -5.65 16.59
C ILE A 149 -19.08 -7.11 16.51
N GLN A 150 -19.19 -7.88 17.58
CA GLN A 150 -18.86 -9.31 17.57
C GLN A 150 -19.71 -10.10 16.57
N ASN A 151 -21.02 -9.80 16.52
CA ASN A 151 -21.97 -10.43 15.61
C ASN A 151 -22.03 -9.76 14.23
N PHE A 152 -21.21 -8.74 13.96
CA PHE A 152 -21.24 -8.01 12.70
C PHE A 152 -20.87 -8.92 11.52
N ASP A 153 -21.84 -9.14 10.62
CA ASP A 153 -21.66 -9.96 9.42
C ASP A 153 -21.25 -9.10 8.21
N ILE A 154 -19.98 -9.22 7.84
CA ILE A 154 -19.39 -8.57 6.64
C ILE A 154 -19.93 -9.13 5.32
N ASN A 155 -20.73 -10.19 5.34
CA ASN A 155 -21.30 -10.79 4.13
C ASN A 155 -22.72 -10.32 3.83
N GLN A 156 -23.41 -9.70 4.80
CA GLN A 156 -24.80 -9.31 4.66
C GLN A 156 -24.96 -7.80 4.44
N GLY A 157 -25.47 -7.37 3.29
CA GLY A 157 -25.77 -5.96 2.95
C GLY A 157 -24.67 -5.26 2.13
N MET A 158 -24.65 -5.48 0.81
CA MET A 158 -23.50 -5.23 -0.07
C MET A 158 -23.18 -3.77 -0.47
N GLN A 159 -23.76 -2.71 0.13
CA GLN A 159 -23.48 -1.33 -0.35
C GLN A 159 -22.81 -0.38 0.64
N THR A 160 -22.94 -0.57 1.96
CA THR A 160 -22.49 0.43 2.96
C THR A 160 -21.67 -0.13 4.13
N GLN A 161 -21.33 -1.43 4.12
CA GLN A 161 -20.57 -2.08 5.21
C GLN A 161 -19.22 -1.43 5.47
N HIS A 162 -18.52 -1.04 4.40
CA HIS A 162 -17.22 -0.39 4.47
C HIS A 162 -17.32 0.94 5.21
N GLU A 163 -18.27 1.79 4.81
CA GLU A 163 -18.52 3.07 5.44
C GLU A 163 -19.01 2.93 6.88
N ILE A 164 -19.84 1.92 7.17
CA ILE A 164 -20.31 1.64 8.54
C ILE A 164 -19.13 1.27 9.44
N LEU A 165 -18.22 0.39 9.02
CA LEU A 165 -17.05 0.01 9.82
C LEU A 165 -16.08 1.17 10.02
N LEU A 166 -15.82 1.98 8.98
CA LEU A 166 -15.01 3.20 9.11
C LEU A 166 -15.64 4.20 10.08
N ALA A 167 -16.96 4.39 10.00
CA ALA A 167 -17.68 5.30 10.87
C ALA A 167 -17.70 4.81 12.33
N LEU A 168 -17.92 3.51 12.56
CA LEU A 168 -17.84 2.90 13.88
C LEU A 168 -16.45 3.00 14.48
N TYR A 169 -15.41 2.87 13.66
CA TYR A 169 -14.03 3.02 14.12
C TYR A 169 -13.74 4.47 14.53
N ALA A 170 -14.19 5.45 13.74
CA ALA A 170 -14.07 6.88 14.07
C ALA A 170 -14.79 7.22 15.38
N VAL A 171 -16.02 6.74 15.57
CA VAL A 171 -16.77 6.91 16.82
C VAL A 171 -16.01 6.29 18.01
N SER A 172 -15.52 5.06 17.85
CA SER A 172 -14.78 4.34 18.89
C SER A 172 -13.50 5.07 19.31
N CYS A 173 -12.73 5.59 18.35
CA CYS A 173 -11.55 6.42 18.62
C CYS A 173 -11.88 7.66 19.46
N SER A 174 -12.97 8.36 19.15
CA SER A 174 -13.34 9.56 19.91
C SER A 174 -13.87 9.25 21.30
N LEU A 175 -14.66 8.18 21.44
CA LEU A 175 -15.17 7.75 22.74
C LEU A 175 -14.04 7.26 23.65
N GLU A 176 -13.10 6.48 23.11
CA GLU A 176 -11.90 6.04 23.84
C GLU A 176 -11.10 7.25 24.35
N GLU A 177 -10.83 8.24 23.49
CA GLU A 177 -10.13 9.48 23.88
C GLU A 177 -10.88 10.21 24.99
N LYS A 178 -12.20 10.40 24.80
CA LYS A 178 -13.06 11.15 25.72
C LYS A 178 -13.16 10.46 27.09
N LEU A 179 -13.40 9.16 27.12
CA LEU A 179 -13.47 8.37 28.36
C LEU A 179 -12.10 8.32 29.07
N SER A 180 -11.00 8.25 28.31
CA SER A 180 -9.65 8.30 28.87
C SER A 180 -9.34 9.64 29.54
N SER A 181 -9.88 10.75 29.01
CA SER A 181 -9.69 12.10 29.55
C SER A 181 -10.36 12.34 30.91
N TYR A 182 -11.39 11.57 31.28
CA TYR A 182 -12.08 11.71 32.56
C TYR A 182 -11.50 10.76 33.62
N ARG A 183 -10.99 11.31 34.73
CA ARG A 183 -10.48 10.51 35.86
C ARG A 183 -11.56 9.68 36.57
N ILE A 184 -12.81 10.11 36.48
CA ILE A 184 -13.93 9.61 37.30
C ILE A 184 -14.69 8.48 36.58
N VAL A 185 -14.36 8.18 35.32
CA VAL A 185 -14.90 7.03 34.60
C VAL A 185 -14.24 5.74 35.12
N PRO A 186 -15.03 4.74 35.57
CA PRO A 186 -14.53 3.44 35.99
C PRO A 186 -13.58 2.79 34.98
N LYS A 187 -12.47 2.20 35.46
CA LYS A 187 -11.46 1.55 34.62
C LYS A 187 -12.07 0.49 33.68
N ARG A 188 -13.03 -0.30 34.18
CA ARG A 188 -13.79 -1.29 33.40
C ARG A 188 -14.36 -0.71 32.10
N ILE A 189 -14.94 0.49 32.13
CA ILE A 189 -15.55 1.12 30.95
C ILE A 189 -14.48 1.54 29.94
N LYS A 190 -13.32 1.99 30.41
CA LYS A 190 -12.18 2.34 29.55
C LYS A 190 -11.64 1.11 28.83
N ASP A 191 -11.43 0.03 29.57
CA ASP A 191 -10.91 -1.25 29.05
C ASP A 191 -11.89 -1.87 28.02
N GLU A 192 -13.19 -1.81 28.29
CA GLU A 192 -14.22 -2.28 27.34
C GLU A 192 -14.26 -1.44 26.06
N MET A 193 -14.07 -0.12 26.14
CA MET A 193 -14.04 0.73 24.95
C MET A 193 -12.83 0.44 24.06
N THR A 194 -11.65 0.23 24.66
CA THR A 194 -10.46 -0.23 23.93
C THR A 194 -10.74 -1.56 23.23
N THR A 195 -11.39 -2.49 23.92
CA THR A 195 -11.78 -3.81 23.36
C THR A 195 -12.70 -3.66 22.16
N ILE A 196 -13.76 -2.83 22.27
CA ILE A 196 -14.69 -2.57 21.17
C ILE A 196 -13.97 -1.97 19.96
N LYS A 197 -13.08 -1.01 20.15
CA LYS A 197 -12.29 -0.41 19.06
C LYS A 197 -11.45 -1.47 18.34
N THR A 198 -10.80 -2.37 19.08
CA THR A 198 -10.06 -3.50 18.50
C THR A 198 -10.97 -4.44 17.72
N LEU A 199 -12.17 -4.74 18.23
CA LEU A 199 -13.16 -5.57 17.52
C LEU A 199 -13.59 -4.93 16.19
N VAL A 200 -13.82 -3.62 16.15
CA VAL A 200 -14.15 -2.91 14.90
C VAL A 200 -12.99 -2.98 13.91
N ALA A 201 -11.75 -2.78 14.38
CA ALA A 201 -10.56 -2.90 13.54
C ALA A 201 -10.40 -4.30 12.95
N ASN A 202 -10.67 -5.35 13.75
CA ASN A 202 -10.63 -6.72 13.28
C ASN A 202 -11.68 -6.99 12.19
N LYS A 203 -12.92 -6.53 12.39
CA LYS A 203 -13.99 -6.63 11.37
C LYS A 203 -13.64 -5.87 10.09
N PHE A 204 -13.02 -4.70 10.21
CA PHE A 204 -12.51 -3.97 9.07
C PHE A 204 -11.40 -4.74 8.34
N ASN A 205 -10.48 -5.38 9.05
CA ASN A 205 -9.42 -6.20 8.44
C ASN A 205 -9.99 -7.44 7.73
N GLU A 206 -11.02 -8.08 8.29
CA GLU A 206 -11.75 -9.17 7.62
C GLU A 206 -12.39 -8.68 6.30
N LEU A 207 -13.06 -7.51 6.33
CA LEU A 207 -13.62 -6.89 5.12
C LEU A 207 -12.53 -6.50 4.11
N LYS A 208 -11.41 -5.97 4.58
CA LYS A 208 -10.26 -5.60 3.73
C LYS A 208 -9.76 -6.81 2.96
N ILE A 209 -9.52 -7.94 3.63
CA ILE A 209 -9.08 -9.19 2.99
C ILE A 209 -10.10 -9.63 1.93
N LYS A 210 -11.40 -9.53 2.24
CA LYS A 210 -12.46 -9.86 1.28
C LYS A 210 -12.46 -8.94 0.05
N LEU A 211 -12.39 -7.63 0.25
CA LEU A 211 -12.34 -6.65 -0.85
C LEU A 211 -11.08 -6.83 -1.71
N GLU A 212 -9.94 -7.13 -1.08
CA GLU A 212 -8.69 -7.44 -1.78
C GLU A 212 -8.81 -8.74 -2.61
N ASN A 213 -9.52 -9.74 -2.10
CA ASN A 213 -9.82 -10.99 -2.82
C ASN A 213 -10.84 -10.76 -3.96
N GLU A 214 -11.91 -10.00 -3.74
CA GLU A 214 -12.90 -9.68 -4.78
C GLU A 214 -12.31 -8.84 -5.92
N LEU A 215 -11.36 -7.94 -5.62
CA LEU A 215 -10.57 -7.21 -6.63
C LEU A 215 -9.62 -8.12 -7.41
N SER A 216 -9.17 -9.21 -6.79
CA SER A 216 -8.38 -10.26 -7.45
C SER A 216 -9.25 -11.19 -8.31
N ASP A 217 -10.46 -11.53 -7.87
CA ASP A 217 -11.39 -12.44 -8.56
C ASP A 217 -12.22 -11.77 -9.66
N SER A 218 -12.57 -10.48 -9.52
CA SER A 218 -13.28 -9.67 -10.54
C SER A 218 -12.44 -9.39 -11.80
N ARG A 219 -11.21 -9.89 -11.87
CA ARG A 219 -10.40 -9.94 -13.09
C ARG A 219 -10.80 -11.07 -14.04
N VAL A 220 -11.70 -11.97 -13.63
CA VAL A 220 -12.12 -13.13 -14.43
C VAL A 220 -13.42 -12.89 -15.19
N ASP A 221 -14.31 -11.99 -14.74
CA ASP A 221 -15.61 -11.74 -15.40
C ASP A 221 -15.92 -10.24 -15.54
N LEU A 222 -15.41 -9.60 -16.60
CA LEU A 222 -15.87 -8.29 -17.05
C LEU A 222 -16.09 -8.30 -18.57
N SER A 223 -17.16 -8.98 -18.98
CA SER A 223 -17.72 -8.83 -20.32
C SER A 223 -19.24 -8.80 -20.34
N THR A 224 -19.93 -8.25 -19.33
CA THR A 224 -21.32 -7.80 -19.54
C THR A 224 -21.83 -6.87 -18.44
N GLN A 225 -22.42 -5.76 -18.90
CA GLN A 225 -23.39 -4.85 -18.23
C GLN A 225 -22.93 -3.39 -18.12
N GLN A 226 -22.92 -2.74 -19.28
CA GLN A 226 -23.30 -1.33 -19.40
C GLN A 226 -24.82 -1.22 -19.18
N ALA A 227 -25.23 -0.43 -18.19
CA ALA A 227 -26.36 0.51 -18.22
C ALA A 227 -26.96 0.68 -16.82
N THR A 228 -26.40 1.61 -16.03
CA THR A 228 -27.18 2.59 -15.23
C THR A 228 -26.24 3.45 -14.39
N ARG A 229 -26.30 4.77 -14.62
CA ARG A 229 -25.99 5.91 -13.72
C ARG A 229 -25.13 6.97 -14.40
N SER A 230 -25.83 7.79 -15.17
CA SER A 230 -25.43 9.11 -15.67
C SER A 230 -25.14 10.15 -14.57
N GLU A 231 -24.89 9.75 -13.31
CA GLU A 231 -24.45 10.64 -12.22
C GLU A 231 -23.00 10.34 -11.77
N GLN A 232 -22.33 9.36 -12.38
CA GLN A 232 -20.91 9.03 -12.17
C GLN A 232 -19.92 9.91 -12.96
N VAL A 233 -20.34 11.11 -13.38
CA VAL A 233 -19.52 11.95 -14.26
C VAL A 233 -18.37 12.65 -13.52
N SER A 234 -18.41 12.71 -12.17
CA SER A 234 -17.25 13.15 -11.37
C SER A 234 -16.26 12.01 -11.06
N SER A 235 -16.68 10.74 -11.07
CA SER A 235 -15.80 9.57 -10.93
C SER A 235 -15.13 9.18 -12.25
N ALA A 236 -15.69 9.57 -13.39
CA ALA A 236 -15.11 9.35 -14.71
C ALA A 236 -13.77 10.11 -14.92
N LEU A 237 -13.48 11.15 -14.13
CA LEU A 237 -12.19 11.86 -14.19
C LEU A 237 -11.09 11.19 -13.36
N GLN A 238 -11.41 10.33 -12.39
CA GLN A 238 -10.41 9.45 -11.74
C GLN A 238 -10.12 8.19 -12.56
N VAL A 239 -11.05 7.77 -13.41
CA VAL A 239 -10.82 6.74 -14.45
C VAL A 239 -9.84 7.23 -15.53
N LEU A 240 -9.46 8.51 -15.52
CA LEU A 240 -8.51 9.11 -16.45
C LEU A 240 -7.10 9.36 -15.87
N LEU A 241 -6.80 8.88 -14.65
CA LEU A 241 -5.39 8.65 -14.27
C LEU A 241 -4.97 7.30 -14.86
N PRO A 242 -3.90 7.22 -15.69
CA PRO A 242 -3.42 5.94 -16.19
C PRO A 242 -3.17 5.00 -14.99
N LYS A 243 -3.72 3.78 -15.02
CA LYS A 243 -3.60 2.79 -13.93
C LYS A 243 -2.13 2.57 -13.49
N GLU A 244 -1.21 2.78 -14.41
CA GLU A 244 0.24 2.86 -14.24
C GLU A 244 0.68 3.81 -13.12
N VAL A 245 0.03 4.98 -12.98
CA VAL A 245 0.37 6.00 -11.96
C VAL A 245 0.02 5.53 -10.56
N THR A 246 -1.13 4.87 -10.42
CA THR A 246 -1.59 4.33 -9.14
C THR A 246 -0.73 3.14 -8.70
N LEU A 247 -0.39 2.24 -9.63
CA LEU A 247 0.51 1.10 -9.37
C LEU A 247 1.95 1.56 -9.07
N TYR A 248 2.44 2.57 -9.77
CA TYR A 248 3.73 3.21 -9.49
C TYR A 248 3.78 3.80 -8.07
N GLN A 249 2.73 4.53 -7.69
CA GLN A 249 2.63 5.14 -6.37
C GLN A 249 2.53 4.09 -5.26
N GLN A 250 1.74 3.03 -5.49
CA GLN A 250 1.62 1.90 -4.57
C GLN A 250 2.95 1.14 -4.41
N PHE A 251 3.69 0.92 -5.50
CA PHE A 251 5.01 0.29 -5.45
C PHE A 251 6.01 1.14 -4.66
N LYS A 252 5.96 2.47 -4.86
CA LYS A 252 6.80 3.42 -4.12
C LYS A 252 6.50 3.42 -2.62
N GLU A 253 5.23 3.47 -2.23
CA GLU A 253 4.81 3.45 -0.82
C GLU A 253 5.20 2.15 -0.12
N GLN A 254 5.12 1.01 -0.81
CA GLN A 254 5.56 -0.28 -0.27
C GLN A 254 7.08 -0.36 -0.10
N LEU A 255 7.86 0.25 -1.00
CA LEU A 255 9.31 0.38 -0.84
C LEU A 255 9.68 1.25 0.35
N GLU A 256 9.03 2.41 0.52
CA GLU A 256 9.24 3.31 1.66
C GLU A 256 8.90 2.62 2.99
N PHE A 257 7.87 1.77 3.01
CA PHE A 257 7.52 0.97 4.18
C PHE A 257 8.59 -0.07 4.52
N LEU A 258 9.11 -0.81 3.53
CA LEU A 258 10.21 -1.75 3.77
C LEU A 258 11.50 -1.05 4.24
N GLN A 259 11.77 0.15 3.74
CA GLN A 259 12.91 0.96 4.17
C GLN A 259 12.78 1.35 5.64
N LYS A 260 11.59 1.80 6.08
CA LYS A 260 11.34 2.10 7.50
C LYS A 260 11.47 0.87 8.40
N GLN A 261 10.94 -0.29 7.98
CA GLN A 261 11.10 -1.52 8.74
C GLN A 261 12.58 -1.92 8.90
N GLN A 262 13.38 -1.75 7.83
CA GLN A 262 14.82 -1.97 7.86
C GLN A 262 15.53 -1.01 8.83
N GLU A 263 15.17 0.27 8.84
CA GLU A 263 15.74 1.28 9.74
C GLU A 263 15.38 1.00 11.20
N GLU A 264 14.13 0.66 11.49
CA GLU A 264 13.67 0.29 12.84
C GLU A 264 14.39 -0.97 13.35
N LEU A 265 14.59 -1.96 12.48
CA LEU A 265 15.35 -3.18 12.81
C LEU A 265 16.81 -2.82 13.14
N HIS A 266 17.48 -2.01 12.31
CA HIS A 266 18.85 -1.54 12.57
C HIS A 266 18.96 -0.75 13.89
N GLN A 267 17.98 0.12 14.20
CA GLN A 267 17.96 0.84 15.47
C GLN A 267 17.79 -0.10 16.68
N LYS A 268 16.91 -1.11 16.59
CA LYS A 268 16.74 -2.12 17.64
C LYS A 268 18.00 -2.95 17.86
N ILE A 269 18.74 -3.24 16.80
CA ILE A 269 20.01 -4.00 16.84
C ILE A 269 21.12 -3.17 17.46
N ASN A 270 21.28 -1.92 17.03
CA ASN A 270 22.32 -1.01 17.53
C ASN A 270 22.13 -0.68 19.01
N ASN A 271 20.88 -0.61 19.48
CA ASN A 271 20.55 -0.33 20.88
C ASN A 271 20.35 -1.60 21.73
N PHE A 272 20.78 -2.78 21.26
CA PHE A 272 20.61 -4.02 21.99
C PHE A 272 21.44 -4.01 23.30
N PRO A 273 20.81 -4.18 24.47
CA PRO A 273 21.51 -4.09 25.75
C PRO A 273 22.25 -5.42 26.06
N GLN A 274 23.35 -5.66 25.34
CA GLN A 274 24.15 -6.89 25.37
C GLN A 274 24.56 -7.30 26.80
N GLU A 275 24.97 -6.34 27.62
CA GLU A 275 25.40 -6.62 28.98
C GLU A 275 24.25 -7.07 29.89
N LYS A 276 23.08 -6.42 29.79
CA LYS A 276 21.86 -6.83 30.52
C LYS A 276 21.47 -8.24 30.14
N PHE A 277 21.47 -8.54 28.85
CA PHE A 277 21.15 -9.88 28.35
C PHE A 277 22.13 -10.95 28.89
N ASN A 278 23.43 -10.67 28.89
CA ASN A 278 24.44 -11.57 29.44
C ASN A 278 24.29 -11.77 30.97
N ARG A 279 23.96 -10.72 31.72
CA ARG A 279 23.70 -10.81 33.16
C ARG A 279 22.46 -11.66 33.46
N LEU A 280 21.38 -11.47 32.71
CA LEU A 280 20.17 -12.29 32.83
C LEU A 280 20.45 -13.76 32.47
N LEU A 281 21.26 -14.06 31.45
CA LEU A 281 21.66 -15.45 31.15
C LEU A 281 22.42 -16.09 32.31
N LYS A 282 23.38 -15.37 32.90
CA LYS A 282 24.13 -15.83 34.07
C LYS A 282 23.24 -16.00 35.32
N LEU A 283 22.17 -15.22 35.45
CA LEU A 283 21.17 -15.39 36.50
C LEU A 283 20.34 -16.65 36.25
N HIS A 284 19.79 -16.81 35.05
CA HIS A 284 19.01 -18.01 34.69
C HIS A 284 19.83 -19.29 34.83
N GLN A 285 21.11 -19.26 34.45
CA GLN A 285 22.03 -20.38 34.62
C GLN A 285 22.23 -20.71 36.11
N LEU A 286 22.48 -19.71 36.95
CA LEU A 286 22.61 -19.91 38.40
C LEU A 286 21.34 -20.48 39.05
N LEU A 287 20.15 -20.07 38.59
CA LEU A 287 18.88 -20.56 39.12
C LEU A 287 18.50 -21.96 38.59
N LYS A 288 19.00 -22.35 37.40
CA LYS A 288 18.60 -23.56 36.69
C LYS A 288 19.62 -24.70 36.76
N GLU A 289 20.91 -24.43 36.92
CA GLU A 289 21.93 -25.47 36.87
C GLU A 289 21.90 -26.41 38.10
N GLN A 290 22.09 -27.69 37.78
CA GLN A 290 22.12 -28.90 38.61
C GLN A 290 20.77 -29.46 39.14
N PRO A 291 20.38 -30.68 38.68
CA PRO A 291 19.29 -31.49 39.24
C PRO A 291 19.54 -32.02 40.66
N SER A 292 20.78 -31.93 41.14
CA SER A 292 21.25 -32.52 42.42
C SER A 292 21.41 -31.52 43.57
N ALA A 293 21.25 -30.22 43.33
CA ALA A 293 21.38 -29.18 44.36
C ALA A 293 20.02 -28.89 45.01
N ASN A 294 19.97 -28.88 46.35
CA ASN A 294 18.77 -28.53 47.12
C ASN A 294 18.38 -27.06 46.82
N ILE A 295 17.09 -26.71 46.95
CA ILE A 295 16.58 -25.34 46.73
C ILE A 295 17.33 -24.32 47.60
N GLU A 296 17.69 -24.72 48.81
CA GLU A 296 18.47 -23.93 49.77
C GLU A 296 19.87 -23.58 49.26
N ASP A 297 20.54 -24.52 48.58
CA ASP A 297 21.88 -24.29 48.01
C ASP A 297 21.82 -23.25 46.89
N LYS A 298 20.80 -23.33 46.02
CA LYS A 298 20.59 -22.39 44.92
C LYS A 298 20.28 -20.98 45.42
N MET A 299 19.44 -20.85 46.44
CA MET A 299 19.16 -19.56 47.06
C MET A 299 20.37 -19.01 47.83
N SER A 300 21.17 -19.87 48.46
CA SER A 300 22.43 -19.47 49.10
C SER A 300 23.45 -18.92 48.09
N GLU A 301 23.60 -19.58 46.94
CA GLU A 301 24.46 -19.08 45.85
C GLU A 301 23.95 -17.78 45.23
N PHE A 302 22.63 -17.65 45.07
CA PHE A 302 21.99 -16.40 44.65
C PHE A 302 22.37 -15.25 45.58
N TRP A 303 22.17 -15.42 46.89
CA TRP A 303 22.49 -14.39 47.88
C TRP A 303 23.99 -14.09 47.97
N LYS A 304 24.86 -15.09 47.81
CA LYS A 304 26.32 -14.86 47.70
C LYS A 304 26.68 -14.00 46.50
N LYS A 305 26.00 -14.19 45.36
CA LYS A 305 26.27 -13.44 44.13
C LYS A 305 25.77 -11.99 44.21
N TYR A 306 24.60 -11.79 44.80
CA TYR A 306 23.95 -10.47 44.94
C TYR A 306 24.08 -9.92 46.37
N ASN A 307 25.26 -10.06 46.96
CA ASN A 307 25.54 -9.73 48.37
C ASN A 307 25.78 -8.24 48.67
N THR A 308 25.76 -7.37 47.66
CA THR A 308 25.94 -5.92 47.82
C THR A 308 24.75 -5.16 47.28
N GLN A 309 24.48 -4.00 47.89
CA GLN A 309 23.37 -3.12 47.50
C GLN A 309 23.42 -2.75 46.02
N GLU A 310 24.62 -2.49 45.49
CA GLU A 310 24.82 -2.14 44.09
C GLU A 310 24.46 -3.29 43.14
N LYS A 311 24.93 -4.52 43.42
CA LYS A 311 24.60 -5.70 42.61
C LYS A 311 23.11 -6.04 42.69
N PHE A 312 22.51 -5.89 43.86
CA PHE A 312 21.09 -6.17 44.05
C PHE A 312 20.21 -5.10 43.36
N ASN A 313 20.59 -3.83 43.41
CA ASN A 313 19.93 -2.77 42.64
C ASN A 313 20.04 -3.01 41.13
N GLN A 314 21.20 -3.45 40.65
CA GLN A 314 21.40 -3.84 39.25
C GLN A 314 20.51 -5.01 38.85
N LEU A 315 20.38 -6.03 39.71
CA LEU A 315 19.48 -7.16 39.50
C LEU A 315 18.02 -6.70 39.38
N MET A 316 17.55 -5.88 40.31
CA MET A 316 16.17 -5.37 40.28
C MET A 316 15.89 -4.53 39.02
N ALA A 317 16.88 -3.78 38.54
CA ALA A 317 16.80 -3.03 37.29
C ALA A 317 16.80 -3.96 36.05
N ASP A 318 17.65 -5.00 36.05
CA ASP A 318 17.71 -5.99 34.98
C ASP A 318 16.41 -6.80 34.88
N LEU A 319 15.73 -7.06 36.01
CA LEU A 319 14.44 -7.74 36.11
C LEU A 319 13.23 -6.82 35.88
N GLU A 320 13.45 -5.51 35.69
CA GLU A 320 12.40 -4.50 35.44
C GLU A 320 11.31 -4.47 36.52
N LEU A 321 11.69 -4.59 37.79
CA LEU A 321 10.75 -4.55 38.90
C LEU A 321 10.04 -3.19 39.01
N THR A 322 8.76 -3.21 39.37
CA THR A 322 7.99 -2.01 39.67
C THR A 322 8.44 -1.35 40.98
N GLU A 323 8.18 -0.05 41.18
CA GLU A 323 8.53 0.64 42.43
C GLU A 323 7.90 0.00 43.66
N SER A 324 6.68 -0.55 43.54
CA SER A 324 6.03 -1.33 44.59
C SER A 324 6.81 -2.60 44.94
N GLU A 325 7.31 -3.34 43.94
CA GLU A 325 8.06 -4.58 44.17
C GLU A 325 9.46 -4.32 44.73
N LYS A 326 10.12 -3.24 44.26
CA LYS A 326 11.45 -2.85 44.73
C LYS A 326 11.49 -2.62 46.23
N SER A 327 10.46 -1.99 46.79
CA SER A 327 10.39 -1.74 48.24
C SER A 327 10.40 -3.04 49.06
N GLY A 328 9.60 -4.03 48.66
CA GLY A 328 9.57 -5.33 49.34
C GLY A 328 10.85 -6.14 49.13
N TRP A 329 11.45 -6.09 47.93
CA TRP A 329 12.72 -6.77 47.65
C TRP A 329 13.89 -6.18 48.45
N GLN A 330 13.88 -4.87 48.70
CA GLN A 330 14.87 -4.20 49.54
C GLN A 330 14.79 -4.65 51.00
N GLU A 331 13.60 -4.83 51.55
CA GLU A 331 13.46 -5.36 52.92
C GLU A 331 13.95 -6.80 53.03
N TYR A 332 13.75 -7.62 52.00
CA TYR A 332 14.37 -8.96 51.94
C TYR A 332 15.90 -8.91 51.86
N PHE A 333 16.46 -7.97 51.11
CA PHE A 333 17.91 -7.77 51.06
C PHE A 333 18.47 -7.34 52.42
N ARG A 334 17.79 -6.43 53.13
CA ARG A 334 18.16 -6.01 54.49
C ARG A 334 18.05 -7.14 55.50
N TYR A 335 17.02 -7.97 55.38
CA TYR A 335 16.90 -9.18 56.19
C TYR A 335 18.09 -10.14 55.99
N GLN A 336 18.56 -10.31 54.75
CA GLN A 336 19.63 -11.26 54.43
C GLN A 336 21.05 -10.70 54.66
N HIS A 337 21.27 -9.41 54.41
CA HIS A 337 22.60 -8.80 54.32
C HIS A 337 22.75 -7.48 55.09
N GLY A 338 21.69 -6.97 55.74
CA GLY A 338 21.75 -5.77 56.56
C GLY A 338 22.52 -5.98 57.86
N SER A 339 22.79 -4.88 58.57
CA SER A 339 23.30 -4.90 59.94
C SER A 339 22.32 -5.60 60.89
N TYR A 340 22.79 -6.03 62.07
CA TYR A 340 21.93 -6.71 63.05
C TYR A 340 20.64 -5.93 63.37
N ALA A 341 20.72 -4.60 63.49
CA ALA A 341 19.55 -3.75 63.70
C ALA A 341 18.59 -3.77 62.51
N GLU A 342 19.10 -3.74 61.28
CA GLU A 342 18.30 -3.79 60.05
C GLU A 342 17.65 -5.16 59.86
N GLN A 343 18.36 -6.25 60.18
CA GLN A 343 17.81 -7.61 60.12
C GLN A 343 16.61 -7.76 61.07
N VAL A 344 16.76 -7.32 62.33
CA VAL A 344 15.68 -7.36 63.32
C VAL A 344 14.48 -6.52 62.90
N MET A 345 14.70 -5.33 62.34
CA MET A 345 13.62 -4.49 61.84
C MET A 345 12.93 -5.11 60.61
N SER A 346 13.68 -5.77 59.74
CA SER A 346 13.14 -6.38 58.52
C SER A 346 12.26 -7.61 58.83
N ILE A 347 12.56 -8.36 59.90
CA ILE A 347 11.73 -9.49 60.37
C ILE A 347 10.28 -9.06 60.67
N LEU A 348 10.06 -7.83 61.13
CA LEU A 348 8.72 -7.31 61.39
C LEU A 348 7.87 -7.22 60.10
N TRP A 349 8.53 -7.11 58.95
CA TRP A 349 7.91 -6.85 57.66
C TRP A 349 7.94 -8.06 56.71
N THR A 350 8.85 -9.03 56.89
CA THR A 350 9.05 -10.17 55.96
C THR A 350 8.65 -11.53 56.55
N GLY A 351 7.99 -12.38 55.75
CA GLY A 351 7.83 -13.81 56.05
C GLY A 351 6.79 -14.19 57.11
N ASN A 352 6.69 -15.49 57.42
CA ASN A 352 5.68 -16.14 58.30
C ASN A 352 5.57 -15.58 59.73
N TRP A 353 6.44 -14.63 60.12
CA TRP A 353 6.48 -13.98 61.42
C TRP A 353 6.20 -12.45 61.35
N GLY A 354 6.10 -11.89 60.13
CA GLY A 354 5.84 -10.46 59.89
C GLY A 354 4.36 -10.10 59.86
N LEU A 355 4.06 -8.81 59.70
CA LEU A 355 2.68 -8.32 59.57
C LEU A 355 1.94 -8.95 58.37
N PRO A 356 0.60 -9.09 58.42
CA PRO A 356 -0.18 -9.49 57.24
C PRO A 356 -0.09 -8.44 56.12
N GLU A 357 -0.24 -8.84 54.85
CA GLU A 357 -0.22 -7.92 53.69
C GLU A 357 -1.19 -6.74 53.81
N PHE A 358 -2.39 -6.97 54.35
CA PHE A 358 -3.38 -5.91 54.54
C PHE A 358 -2.99 -4.88 55.61
N MET A 359 -1.97 -5.18 56.44
CA MET A 359 -1.33 -4.26 57.38
C MET A 359 0.02 -3.73 56.85
N GLY A 360 0.36 -3.98 55.58
CA GLY A 360 1.59 -3.54 54.95
C GLY A 360 2.76 -4.52 55.07
N GLY A 361 2.52 -5.78 55.46
CA GLY A 361 3.54 -6.81 55.43
C GLY A 361 3.87 -7.34 54.03
N ILE A 362 5.02 -7.98 53.89
CA ILE A 362 5.58 -8.44 52.62
C ILE A 362 5.45 -9.97 52.53
N GLN A 363 4.96 -10.46 51.39
CA GLN A 363 4.78 -11.89 51.11
C GLN A 363 6.05 -12.72 51.36
N SER A 364 5.88 -13.88 52.00
CA SER A 364 6.98 -14.77 52.40
C SER A 364 7.79 -15.34 51.23
N ASP A 365 7.17 -15.45 50.06
CA ASP A 365 7.70 -16.05 48.84
C ASP A 365 8.09 -15.02 47.77
N MET A 366 8.08 -13.73 48.12
CA MET A 366 8.37 -12.61 47.20
C MET A 366 9.75 -12.74 46.53
N ILE A 367 10.72 -13.36 47.20
CA ILE A 367 12.00 -13.79 46.61
C ILE A 367 12.16 -15.29 46.83
N SER A 368 11.56 -16.07 45.95
CA SER A 368 11.71 -17.52 45.85
C SER A 368 12.35 -17.92 44.53
N LEU A 369 12.85 -19.17 44.45
CA LEU A 369 13.45 -19.71 43.23
C LEU A 369 12.50 -19.61 42.02
N GLU A 370 11.21 -19.93 42.24
CA GLU A 370 10.18 -19.90 41.20
C GLU A 370 9.89 -18.47 40.72
N VAL A 371 9.76 -17.52 41.66
CA VAL A 371 9.56 -16.10 41.33
C VAL A 371 10.77 -15.54 40.57
N LEU A 372 11.99 -15.85 41.02
CA LEU A 372 13.22 -15.41 40.36
C LEU A 372 13.36 -15.98 38.94
N LEU A 373 13.04 -17.26 38.74
CA LEU A 373 13.01 -17.88 37.42
C LEU A 373 11.97 -17.23 36.52
N CYS A 374 10.74 -17.04 37.00
CA CYS A 374 9.66 -16.43 36.24
C CYS A 374 9.99 -15.00 35.81
N LYS A 375 10.53 -14.17 36.73
CA LYS A 375 10.94 -12.79 36.43
C LYS A 375 12.11 -12.75 35.46
N CYS A 376 13.10 -13.63 35.65
CA CYS A 376 14.26 -13.73 34.75
C CYS A 376 13.85 -14.15 33.33
N GLU A 377 12.96 -15.14 33.19
CA GLU A 377 12.42 -15.56 31.90
C GLU A 377 11.62 -14.45 31.22
N SER A 378 10.80 -13.74 31.98
CA SER A 378 10.00 -12.60 31.49
C SER A 378 10.90 -11.48 30.95
N ALA A 379 11.97 -11.13 31.67
CA ALA A 379 12.93 -10.11 31.24
C ALA A 379 13.81 -10.57 30.05
N GLN A 380 14.10 -11.87 29.93
CA GLN A 380 14.88 -12.43 28.82
C GLN A 380 14.09 -12.55 27.51
N LYS A 381 12.78 -12.84 27.58
CA LYS A 381 11.93 -13.11 26.41
C LYS A 381 12.01 -12.04 25.32
N PRO A 382 11.85 -10.73 25.59
CA PRO A 382 11.98 -9.71 24.56
C PRO A 382 13.40 -9.62 23.98
N LEU A 383 14.44 -9.84 24.79
CA LEU A 383 15.84 -9.78 24.36
C LEU A 383 16.24 -10.97 23.48
N LYS A 384 15.70 -12.17 23.74
CA LYS A 384 15.91 -13.36 22.89
C LYS A 384 15.31 -13.18 21.49
N ALA A 385 14.17 -12.49 21.39
CA ALA A 385 13.55 -12.19 20.09
C ALA A 385 14.46 -11.28 19.25
N ILE A 386 14.99 -10.21 19.84
CA ILE A 386 15.92 -9.28 19.15
C ILE A 386 17.23 -9.99 18.76
N ARG A 387 17.76 -10.89 19.59
CA ARG A 387 18.97 -11.67 19.27
C ARG A 387 18.76 -12.66 18.13
N ALA A 388 17.59 -13.28 18.05
CA ALA A 388 17.22 -14.15 16.93
C ALA A 388 17.06 -13.36 15.62
N GLU A 389 16.60 -12.10 15.70
CA GLU A 389 16.58 -11.18 14.57
C GLU A 389 18.00 -10.76 14.16
N GLN A 390 18.90 -10.45 15.11
CA GLN A 390 20.32 -10.15 14.84
C GLN A 390 21.04 -11.27 14.08
N GLN A 391 20.80 -12.53 14.45
CA GLN A 391 21.41 -13.70 13.80
C GLN A 391 20.88 -13.94 12.38
N LYS A 392 19.77 -13.29 12.00
CA LYS A 392 19.23 -13.30 10.64
C LYS A 392 19.77 -12.13 9.79
N LEU A 393 20.61 -11.23 10.32
CA LEU A 393 21.25 -10.19 9.51
C LEU A 393 22.42 -10.73 8.69
N ILE A 394 22.54 -10.13 7.52
CA ILE A 394 23.28 -10.57 6.35
C ILE A 394 24.78 -10.26 6.50
N PRO A 395 25.68 -11.07 5.90
CA PRO A 395 27.05 -10.67 5.60
C PRO A 395 27.14 -9.36 4.78
N ASP A 396 28.22 -8.60 4.92
CA ASP A 396 28.38 -7.20 4.47
C ASP A 396 28.15 -6.91 2.96
N GLU A 397 28.05 -7.92 2.09
CA GLU A 397 27.99 -7.80 0.62
C GLU A 397 26.57 -7.60 0.04
N GLU A 398 25.49 -7.96 0.76
CA GLU A 398 24.10 -7.90 0.26
C GLU A 398 23.22 -6.93 1.10
N LYS A 399 23.64 -5.67 1.26
CA LYS A 399 22.92 -4.67 2.07
C LYS A 399 21.51 -4.38 1.49
N PRO A 400 20.41 -4.70 2.18
CA PRO A 400 19.08 -4.58 1.60
C PRO A 400 18.62 -3.14 1.42
N SER A 401 19.12 -2.21 2.24
CA SER A 401 18.94 -0.76 2.04
C SER A 401 19.50 -0.29 0.69
N GLN A 402 20.68 -0.77 0.30
CA GLN A 402 21.27 -0.47 -1.01
C GLN A 402 20.47 -1.09 -2.15
N LEU A 403 19.91 -2.29 -1.96
CA LEU A 403 19.00 -2.91 -2.93
C LEU A 403 17.72 -2.09 -3.12
N ILE A 404 17.12 -1.60 -2.02
CA ILE A 404 15.92 -0.74 -2.03
C ILE A 404 16.20 0.58 -2.75
N ASP A 405 17.29 1.29 -2.42
CA ASP A 405 17.68 2.54 -3.08
C ASP A 405 17.88 2.35 -4.59
N SER A 406 18.46 1.20 -4.96
CA SER A 406 18.73 0.86 -6.34
C SER A 406 17.49 0.43 -7.12
N ILE A 407 16.46 -0.09 -6.44
CA ILE A 407 15.11 -0.29 -6.99
C ILE A 407 14.43 1.06 -7.19
N GLU A 408 14.49 1.97 -6.22
CA GLU A 408 13.89 3.30 -6.31
C GLU A 408 14.47 4.13 -7.46
N LYS A 409 15.80 4.06 -7.66
CA LYS A 409 16.48 4.72 -8.79
C LYS A 409 15.95 4.22 -10.14
N ASN A 410 15.80 2.90 -10.30
CA ASN A 410 15.23 2.33 -11.52
C ASN A 410 13.75 2.64 -11.68
N LEU A 411 13.00 2.75 -10.58
CA LEU A 411 11.60 3.16 -10.59
C LEU A 411 11.46 4.59 -11.15
N LYS A 412 12.31 5.53 -10.74
CA LYS A 412 12.29 6.92 -11.26
C LYS A 412 12.46 6.97 -12.78
N THR A 413 13.22 6.05 -13.38
CA THR A 413 13.35 5.92 -14.84
C THR A 413 12.04 5.50 -15.51
N LEU A 414 11.20 4.72 -14.83
CA LEU A 414 9.87 4.32 -15.32
C LEU A 414 8.85 5.46 -15.29
N ALA A 415 9.00 6.46 -14.41
CA ALA A 415 8.12 7.65 -14.41
C ALA A 415 8.21 8.47 -15.71
N GLY A 416 9.27 8.27 -16.51
CA GLY A 416 9.43 8.82 -17.86
C GLY A 416 8.44 8.29 -18.90
N LEU A 417 7.71 7.19 -18.61
CA LEU A 417 6.67 6.62 -19.49
C LEU A 417 5.60 7.63 -19.92
N LYS A 418 5.20 8.54 -19.01
CA LYS A 418 4.14 9.54 -19.24
C LYS A 418 4.43 10.50 -20.40
N LYS A 419 5.71 10.67 -20.79
CA LYS A 419 6.10 11.56 -21.89
C LYS A 419 6.16 10.88 -23.25
N ILE A 420 6.12 9.56 -23.31
CA ILE A 420 5.97 8.80 -24.57
C ILE A 420 4.47 8.58 -24.82
N LYS A 421 3.68 9.65 -24.67
CA LYS A 421 2.27 9.59 -25.01
C LYS A 421 2.13 9.79 -26.50
N ILE A 422 1.25 8.98 -27.08
CA ILE A 422 0.72 9.04 -28.42
C ILE A 422 -0.08 10.36 -28.66
N ASP A 423 0.01 11.35 -27.76
CA ASP A 423 -0.66 12.66 -27.87
C ASP A 423 -0.10 13.52 -29.03
N SER A 424 1.12 13.25 -29.52
CA SER A 424 1.60 13.83 -30.80
C SER A 424 0.87 13.26 -32.01
N PHE A 425 0.31 12.05 -31.90
CA PHE A 425 -0.35 11.33 -33.00
C PHE A 425 -1.76 11.83 -33.23
N ASP A 426 -2.54 12.14 -32.20
CA ASP A 426 -3.91 12.66 -32.39
C ASP A 426 -3.89 13.97 -33.20
N LYS A 427 -2.87 14.80 -33.00
CA LYS A 427 -2.67 16.04 -33.76
C LYS A 427 -2.24 15.79 -35.21
N GLN A 428 -1.25 14.92 -35.45
CA GLN A 428 -0.82 14.58 -36.82
C GLN A 428 -1.88 13.79 -37.61
N LEU A 429 -2.68 12.97 -36.95
CA LEU A 429 -3.79 12.22 -37.55
C LEU A 429 -4.93 13.15 -37.97
N LEU A 430 -5.23 14.19 -37.19
CA LEU A 430 -6.17 15.25 -37.54
C LEU A 430 -5.67 16.14 -38.70
N ASP A 431 -4.38 16.45 -38.74
CA ASP A 431 -3.81 17.24 -39.84
C ASP A 431 -3.69 16.45 -41.15
N SER A 432 -3.49 15.12 -41.09
CA SER A 432 -3.45 14.26 -42.30
C SER A 432 -4.82 14.00 -42.94
N MET A 433 -5.93 14.24 -42.23
CA MET A 433 -7.28 14.22 -42.82
C MET A 433 -7.57 15.48 -43.64
N LYS A 434 -6.79 16.56 -43.47
CA LYS A 434 -6.81 17.74 -44.36
C LYS A 434 -5.84 17.49 -45.50
N GLY A 435 -6.36 16.87 -46.56
CA GLY A 435 -5.57 16.46 -47.71
C GLY A 435 -4.85 17.61 -48.40
N GLU A 436 -3.57 17.80 -48.07
CA GLU A 436 -2.59 18.47 -48.92
C GLU A 436 -1.60 17.43 -49.45
N THR A 437 -1.90 16.95 -50.65
CA THR A 437 -0.94 16.23 -51.50
C THR A 437 -0.05 17.25 -52.20
N THR A 438 1.23 17.37 -51.81
CA THR A 438 2.33 17.58 -52.77
C THR A 438 3.74 17.50 -52.14
N ILE A 439 4.61 16.74 -52.82
CA ILE A 439 6.08 16.85 -52.98
C ILE A 439 7.04 16.13 -51.99
N ASP A 440 6.76 15.92 -50.70
CA ASP A 440 7.72 15.23 -49.81
C ASP A 440 7.18 13.96 -49.12
N THR A 441 6.67 13.01 -49.91
CA THR A 441 6.09 11.77 -49.36
C THR A 441 7.17 10.83 -48.79
N LEU A 442 8.34 10.78 -49.41
CA LEU A 442 9.44 9.90 -48.99
C LEU A 442 10.17 10.44 -47.75
N GLY A 443 10.45 11.75 -47.70
CA GLY A 443 11.03 12.39 -46.52
C GLY A 443 10.10 12.29 -45.31
N LYS A 444 8.78 12.40 -45.51
CA LYS A 444 7.80 12.15 -44.46
C LYS A 444 7.79 10.70 -43.98
N ILE A 445 7.85 9.71 -44.88
CA ILE A 445 7.90 8.28 -44.49
C ILE A 445 9.17 7.97 -43.69
N ASN A 446 10.33 8.48 -44.11
CA ASN A 446 11.58 8.29 -43.37
C ASN A 446 11.56 9.02 -42.02
N GLY A 447 10.97 10.22 -41.95
CA GLY A 447 10.74 10.93 -40.68
C GLY A 447 9.85 10.14 -39.71
N ASP A 448 8.74 9.58 -40.20
CA ASP A 448 7.84 8.75 -39.39
C ASP A 448 8.52 7.45 -38.92
N ILE A 449 9.43 6.88 -39.73
CA ILE A 449 10.23 5.70 -39.39
C ILE A 449 11.23 6.02 -38.26
N GLU A 450 11.96 7.13 -38.35
CA GLU A 450 12.92 7.55 -37.32
C GLU A 450 12.23 7.87 -35.99
N GLU A 451 11.08 8.56 -36.02
CA GLU A 451 10.28 8.82 -34.81
C GLU A 451 9.82 7.50 -34.16
N LEU A 452 9.41 6.51 -34.96
CA LEU A 452 9.05 5.19 -34.45
C LEU A 452 10.25 4.45 -33.83
N LYS A 453 11.44 4.52 -34.44
CA LYS A 453 12.66 3.92 -33.88
C LYS A 453 13.04 4.55 -32.55
N GLU A 454 13.06 5.88 -32.46
CA GLU A 454 13.36 6.58 -31.21
C GLU A 454 12.41 6.16 -30.08
N ASN A 455 11.12 6.00 -30.40
CA ASN A 455 10.13 5.54 -29.44
C ASN A 455 10.38 4.08 -29.00
N LEU A 456 10.71 3.17 -29.93
CA LEU A 456 11.06 1.78 -29.61
C LEU A 456 12.34 1.68 -28.75
N VAL A 457 13.35 2.54 -28.99
CA VAL A 457 14.57 2.61 -28.18
C VAL A 457 14.25 3.06 -26.74
N LYS A 458 13.41 4.09 -26.57
CA LYS A 458 12.96 4.53 -25.23
C LYS A 458 12.22 3.41 -24.49
N GLN A 459 11.38 2.65 -25.18
CA GLN A 459 10.69 1.49 -24.60
C GLN A 459 11.66 0.35 -24.22
N LYS A 460 12.75 0.15 -24.99
CA LYS A 460 13.81 -0.82 -24.64
C LYS A 460 14.52 -0.44 -23.33
N MET A 461 14.78 0.84 -23.09
CA MET A 461 15.36 1.33 -21.84
C MET A 461 14.44 1.07 -20.64
N ILE A 462 13.13 1.26 -20.81
CA ILE A 462 12.11 0.94 -19.80
C ILE A 462 12.15 -0.54 -19.42
N ILE A 463 12.25 -1.44 -20.41
CA ILE A 463 12.34 -2.89 -20.17
C ILE A 463 13.62 -3.25 -19.40
N ALA A 464 14.74 -2.59 -19.71
CA ALA A 464 15.98 -2.78 -18.97
C ALA A 464 15.85 -2.35 -17.51
N SER A 465 15.14 -1.25 -17.22
CA SER A 465 14.84 -0.84 -15.83
C SER A 465 13.95 -1.85 -15.12
N LEU A 466 12.91 -2.39 -15.78
CA LEU A 466 12.07 -3.46 -15.23
C LEU A 466 12.88 -4.73 -14.92
N LYS A 467 13.77 -5.14 -15.83
CA LYS A 467 14.68 -6.27 -15.62
C LYS A 467 15.54 -6.07 -14.37
N ASN A 468 16.13 -4.90 -14.22
CA ASN A 468 17.02 -4.57 -13.10
C ASN A 468 16.24 -4.50 -11.76
N ILE A 469 15.01 -3.99 -11.75
CA ILE A 469 14.13 -4.03 -10.57
C ILE A 469 13.85 -5.48 -10.17
N HIS A 470 13.49 -6.33 -11.15
CA HIS A 470 13.19 -7.73 -10.89
C HIS A 470 14.39 -8.46 -10.27
N GLU A 471 15.60 -8.30 -10.84
CA GLU A 471 16.83 -8.92 -10.35
C GLU A 471 17.14 -8.51 -8.90
N LYS A 472 17.00 -7.23 -8.56
CA LYS A 472 17.22 -6.73 -7.20
C LYS A 472 16.16 -7.18 -6.22
N MET A 473 14.91 -7.31 -6.67
CA MET A 473 13.85 -7.87 -5.84
C MET A 473 14.11 -9.35 -5.54
N GLU A 474 14.55 -10.16 -6.50
CA GLU A 474 14.92 -11.56 -6.25
C GLU A 474 16.06 -11.69 -5.21
N LEU A 475 16.99 -10.74 -5.18
CA LEU A 475 18.02 -10.67 -4.13
C LEU A 475 17.41 -10.26 -2.77
N LEU A 476 16.51 -9.27 -2.76
CA LEU A 476 15.86 -8.77 -1.55
C LEU A 476 14.98 -9.83 -0.86
N LYS A 477 14.29 -10.68 -1.65
CA LYS A 477 13.44 -11.78 -1.18
C LYS A 477 14.12 -12.78 -0.26
N LYS A 478 15.42 -12.95 -0.40
CA LYS A 478 16.21 -13.87 0.44
C LYS A 478 16.21 -13.41 1.90
N HIS A 479 15.90 -12.14 2.14
CA HIS A 479 16.17 -11.45 3.41
C HIS A 479 14.94 -10.74 3.99
N VAL A 480 14.01 -10.30 3.13
CA VAL A 480 12.82 -9.54 3.51
C VAL A 480 11.60 -10.12 2.82
N ASN A 481 10.44 -10.10 3.48
CA ASN A 481 9.18 -10.48 2.84
C ASN A 481 8.83 -9.45 1.75
N CYS A 482 8.92 -9.86 0.49
CA CYS A 482 8.61 -9.02 -0.67
C CYS A 482 7.29 -9.37 -1.35
N THR A 483 6.42 -10.21 -0.75
CA THR A 483 5.20 -10.72 -1.41
C THR A 483 4.33 -9.60 -1.98
N ASP A 484 4.14 -8.51 -1.23
CA ASP A 484 3.32 -7.37 -1.68
C ASP A 484 3.99 -6.57 -2.80
N ILE A 485 5.30 -6.34 -2.70
CA ILE A 485 6.08 -5.63 -3.72
C ILE A 485 6.14 -6.45 -5.01
N GLU A 486 6.29 -7.77 -4.93
CA GLU A 486 6.23 -8.69 -6.07
C GLU A 486 4.90 -8.67 -6.78
N LYS A 487 3.81 -8.70 -6.01
CA LYS A 487 2.46 -8.61 -6.56
C LYS A 487 2.30 -7.30 -7.32
N THR A 488 2.64 -6.17 -6.69
CA THR A 488 2.55 -4.83 -7.32
C THR A 488 3.47 -4.70 -8.55
N PHE A 489 4.69 -5.25 -8.50
CA PHE A 489 5.60 -5.28 -9.64
C PHE A 489 5.06 -6.11 -10.81
N GLY A 490 4.48 -7.28 -10.52
CA GLY A 490 3.80 -8.11 -11.52
C GLY A 490 2.66 -7.36 -12.20
N LEU A 491 1.86 -6.62 -11.43
CA LEU A 491 0.78 -5.78 -11.96
C LEU A 491 1.30 -4.63 -12.82
N LEU A 492 2.39 -3.98 -12.40
CA LEU A 492 3.04 -2.93 -13.18
C LEU A 492 3.57 -3.48 -14.51
N LEU A 493 4.18 -4.66 -14.48
CA LEU A 493 4.66 -5.35 -15.67
C LEU A 493 3.52 -5.73 -16.62
N ASP A 494 2.41 -6.24 -16.10
CA ASP A 494 1.23 -6.58 -16.89
C ASP A 494 0.62 -5.33 -17.55
N GLU A 495 0.56 -4.20 -16.83
CA GLU A 495 0.11 -2.93 -17.39
C GLU A 495 1.07 -2.44 -18.48
N VAL A 496 2.39 -2.50 -18.26
CA VAL A 496 3.39 -2.15 -19.28
C VAL A 496 3.26 -3.05 -20.52
N ILE A 497 3.00 -4.35 -20.35
CA ILE A 497 2.77 -5.29 -21.46
C ILE A 497 1.50 -4.92 -22.23
N ASN A 498 0.44 -4.53 -21.52
CA ASN A 498 -0.83 -4.11 -22.11
C ASN A 498 -0.70 -2.75 -22.83
N THR A 499 0.09 -1.82 -22.31
CA THR A 499 0.35 -0.52 -22.92
C THR A 499 1.26 -0.64 -24.13
N LEU A 500 2.29 -1.50 -24.07
CA LEU A 500 3.22 -1.77 -25.17
C LEU A 500 2.70 -2.85 -26.14
N SER A 501 1.39 -2.88 -26.41
CA SER A 501 0.66 -3.94 -27.14
C SER A 501 1.21 -4.19 -28.56
N TYR A 502 2.33 -4.91 -28.64
CA TYR A 502 3.03 -5.33 -29.85
C TYR A 502 3.14 -6.86 -29.93
N MET A 503 2.48 -7.59 -29.03
CA MET A 503 2.51 -9.06 -28.98
C MET A 503 1.32 -9.66 -29.73
N LYS A 504 1.59 -10.69 -30.55
CA LYS A 504 0.58 -11.34 -31.42
C LYS A 504 -0.54 -12.02 -30.63
N HIS A 505 -0.20 -12.41 -29.41
CA HIS A 505 -1.07 -13.05 -28.44
C HIS A 505 -0.78 -12.43 -27.07
N PRO A 506 -1.80 -12.18 -26.24
CA PRO A 506 -1.58 -11.80 -24.86
C PRO A 506 -0.70 -12.86 -24.19
N LEU A 507 0.32 -12.41 -23.45
CA LEU A 507 1.13 -13.33 -22.67
C LEU A 507 0.24 -14.04 -21.64
N PRO A 508 0.46 -15.34 -21.37
CA PRO A 508 -0.27 -16.02 -20.34
C PRO A 508 -0.14 -15.27 -19.01
N PRO A 509 -1.26 -15.03 -18.29
CA PRO A 509 -1.26 -14.23 -17.07
C PRO A 509 -0.38 -14.85 -15.97
N ASP A 510 -0.24 -16.18 -16.00
CA ASP A 510 0.57 -17.04 -15.12
C ASP A 510 2.05 -17.14 -15.53
N LEU A 511 2.47 -16.49 -16.63
CA LEU A 511 3.85 -16.54 -17.06
C LEU A 511 4.78 -15.88 -16.01
N PRO A 512 5.90 -16.51 -15.61
CA PRO A 512 6.85 -15.92 -14.67
C PRO A 512 7.33 -14.53 -15.09
N THR A 513 7.48 -13.62 -14.14
CA THR A 513 7.90 -12.21 -14.33
C THR A 513 9.16 -12.09 -15.21
N ALA A 514 10.20 -12.90 -14.96
CA ALA A 514 11.40 -12.95 -15.78
C ALA A 514 11.11 -13.29 -17.26
N LYS A 515 10.21 -14.25 -17.52
CA LYS A 515 9.83 -14.66 -18.87
C LYS A 515 8.99 -13.59 -19.56
N LYS A 516 8.12 -12.90 -18.83
CA LYS A 516 7.34 -11.75 -19.31
C LYS A 516 8.26 -10.60 -19.77
N ILE A 517 9.26 -10.25 -18.95
CA ILE A 517 10.28 -9.23 -19.28
C ILE A 517 11.11 -9.65 -20.52
N ALA A 518 11.54 -10.92 -20.59
CA ALA A 518 12.31 -11.43 -21.72
C ALA A 518 11.50 -11.42 -23.03
N ALA A 519 10.22 -11.82 -22.97
CA ALA A 519 9.32 -11.80 -24.12
C ALA A 519 9.09 -10.36 -24.64
N LEU A 520 8.91 -9.42 -23.73
CA LEU A 520 8.76 -8.00 -24.05
C LEU A 520 10.02 -7.44 -24.72
N ASN A 521 11.21 -7.72 -24.15
CA ASN A 521 12.50 -7.32 -24.73
C ASN A 521 12.69 -7.88 -26.16
N SER A 522 12.38 -9.16 -26.36
CA SER A 522 12.47 -9.81 -27.68
C SER A 522 11.46 -9.24 -28.69
N SER A 523 10.27 -8.86 -28.23
CA SER A 523 9.25 -8.25 -29.09
C SER A 523 9.66 -6.87 -29.59
N ILE A 524 10.17 -6.01 -28.70
CA ILE A 524 10.67 -4.68 -29.06
C ILE A 524 11.91 -4.77 -29.94
N GLY A 525 12.86 -5.67 -29.62
CA GLY A 525 14.04 -5.89 -30.45
C GLY A 525 13.66 -6.27 -31.89
N ARG A 526 12.74 -7.23 -32.06
CA ARG A 526 12.24 -7.61 -33.39
C ARG A 526 11.48 -6.47 -34.09
N ALA A 527 10.76 -5.63 -33.35
CA ALA A 527 10.06 -4.48 -33.94
C ALA A 527 11.07 -3.47 -34.51
N LEU A 528 12.13 -3.16 -33.74
CA LEU A 528 13.22 -2.27 -34.15
C LEU A 528 13.91 -2.78 -35.44
N GLU A 529 14.36 -4.04 -35.43
CA GLU A 529 15.01 -4.68 -36.59
C GLU A 529 14.10 -4.69 -37.84
N ASN A 530 12.79 -4.91 -37.65
CA ASN A 530 11.85 -4.90 -38.76
C ASN A 530 11.63 -3.50 -39.34
N VAL A 531 11.56 -2.47 -38.50
CA VAL A 531 11.40 -1.07 -38.93
C VAL A 531 12.65 -0.59 -39.68
N GLU A 532 13.85 -0.87 -39.17
CA GLU A 532 15.12 -0.64 -39.87
C GLU A 532 15.15 -1.38 -41.21
N GLY A 533 14.74 -2.65 -41.22
CA GLY A 533 14.68 -3.46 -42.44
C GLY A 533 13.68 -2.94 -43.47
N ILE A 534 12.60 -2.26 -43.05
CA ILE A 534 11.64 -1.61 -43.95
C ILE A 534 12.25 -0.37 -44.58
N GLU A 535 12.90 0.48 -43.78
CA GLU A 535 13.60 1.67 -44.25
C GLU A 535 14.66 1.33 -45.29
N LEU A 536 15.54 0.36 -44.98
CA LEU A 536 16.59 -0.12 -45.89
C LEU A 536 15.99 -0.66 -47.19
N SER A 537 14.86 -1.35 -47.13
CA SER A 537 14.18 -1.89 -48.32
C SER A 537 13.57 -0.79 -49.19
N ILE A 538 12.93 0.22 -48.58
CA ILE A 538 12.39 1.39 -49.30
C ILE A 538 13.53 2.13 -49.99
N ASN A 539 14.62 2.41 -49.27
CA ASN A 539 15.80 3.08 -49.80
C ASN A 539 16.44 2.29 -50.96
N HIS A 540 16.49 0.96 -50.86
CA HIS A 540 17.00 0.10 -51.92
C HIS A 540 16.12 0.09 -53.18
N ILE A 541 14.79 0.09 -53.02
CA ILE A 541 13.83 0.21 -54.12
C ILE A 541 14.00 1.56 -54.82
N VAL A 542 14.07 2.66 -54.06
CA VAL A 542 14.24 4.02 -54.58
C VAL A 542 15.52 4.13 -55.39
N ASN A 543 16.65 3.65 -54.86
CA ASN A 543 17.95 3.70 -55.54
C ASN A 543 17.97 2.87 -56.84
N THR A 544 17.28 1.71 -56.86
CA THR A 544 17.25 0.81 -58.02
C THR A 544 16.27 1.28 -59.12
N SER A 545 15.18 1.94 -58.73
CA SER A 545 14.15 2.46 -59.62
C SER A 545 14.65 3.46 -60.68
N SER A 546 15.81 4.07 -60.43
CA SER A 546 16.45 5.00 -61.36
C SER A 546 17.07 4.33 -62.59
N ASN A 547 17.44 3.04 -62.52
CA ASN A 547 18.33 2.43 -63.53
C ASN A 547 17.82 1.11 -64.16
N HIS A 548 16.88 0.36 -63.54
CA HIS A 548 16.49 -0.97 -64.05
C HIS A 548 14.99 -1.32 -63.87
N LYS A 549 14.23 -1.46 -64.98
CA LYS A 549 12.76 -1.68 -64.98
C LYS A 549 12.31 -2.99 -64.31
N LEU A 550 12.84 -4.13 -64.74
CA LEU A 550 12.42 -5.47 -64.28
C LEU A 550 12.86 -5.78 -62.84
N SER A 551 14.02 -5.28 -62.42
CA SER A 551 14.51 -5.49 -61.05
C SER A 551 13.70 -4.69 -60.03
N THR A 552 13.24 -3.49 -60.37
CA THR A 552 12.44 -2.65 -59.46
C THR A 552 11.09 -3.30 -59.12
N ILE A 553 10.39 -3.86 -60.11
CA ILE A 553 9.11 -4.56 -59.88
C ILE A 553 9.33 -5.83 -59.03
N LYS A 554 10.42 -6.56 -59.28
CA LYS A 554 10.80 -7.73 -58.45
C LYS A 554 11.10 -7.34 -57.01
N LEU A 555 11.81 -6.23 -56.79
CA LEU A 555 12.12 -5.71 -55.45
C LEU A 555 10.87 -5.23 -54.72
N VAL A 556 9.93 -4.56 -55.40
CA VAL A 556 8.65 -4.16 -54.80
C VAL A 556 7.81 -5.37 -54.43
N ASN A 557 7.76 -6.40 -55.29
CA ASN A 557 7.07 -7.65 -54.97
C ASN A 557 7.69 -8.34 -53.75
N GLN A 558 9.02 -8.45 -53.70
CA GLN A 558 9.75 -9.01 -52.55
C GLN A 558 9.55 -8.19 -51.28
N PHE A 559 9.49 -6.87 -51.38
CA PHE A 559 9.22 -5.98 -50.25
C PHE A 559 7.81 -6.19 -49.71
N VAL A 560 6.79 -6.20 -50.56
CA VAL A 560 5.40 -6.44 -50.13
C VAL A 560 5.29 -7.82 -49.49
N SER A 561 5.76 -8.88 -50.17
CA SER A 561 5.62 -10.25 -49.67
C SER A 561 6.40 -10.51 -48.37
N SER A 562 7.59 -9.92 -48.21
CA SER A 562 8.44 -10.14 -47.02
C SER A 562 8.06 -9.26 -45.83
N LYS A 563 7.50 -8.07 -46.05
CA LYS A 563 7.24 -7.09 -44.99
C LYS A 563 5.78 -7.05 -44.54
N GLU A 564 4.80 -7.45 -45.36
CA GLU A 564 3.37 -7.39 -45.03
C GLU A 564 3.00 -8.09 -43.70
N ASN A 565 3.69 -9.17 -43.36
CA ASN A 565 3.42 -9.93 -42.13
C ASN A 565 4.32 -9.55 -40.95
N THR A 566 5.19 -8.56 -41.11
CA THR A 566 6.15 -8.14 -40.07
C THR A 566 5.52 -7.17 -39.08
N TRP A 567 6.08 -7.11 -37.87
CA TRP A 567 5.63 -6.18 -36.83
C TRP A 567 5.91 -4.73 -37.19
N GLY A 568 7.11 -4.43 -37.71
CA GLY A 568 7.44 -3.08 -38.16
C GLY A 568 6.44 -2.54 -39.18
N HIS A 569 5.98 -3.39 -40.10
CA HIS A 569 4.95 -3.01 -41.07
C HIS A 569 3.61 -2.67 -40.41
N LYS A 570 3.11 -3.55 -39.52
CA LYS A 570 1.85 -3.30 -38.81
C LYS A 570 1.89 -2.03 -37.95
N LEU A 571 3.03 -1.76 -37.34
CA LEU A 571 3.27 -0.51 -36.61
C LEU A 571 3.24 0.67 -37.56
N LEU A 572 4.04 0.67 -38.62
CA LEU A 572 4.05 1.77 -39.57
C LEU A 572 2.69 2.00 -40.26
N LEU A 573 1.83 0.98 -40.42
CA LEU A 573 0.45 1.16 -40.89
C LEU A 573 -0.43 1.96 -39.93
N ILE A 574 -0.14 1.91 -38.63
CA ILE A 574 -0.85 2.64 -37.58
C ILE A 574 -0.21 4.03 -37.41
N PHE A 575 1.11 4.08 -37.35
CA PHE A 575 1.91 5.25 -37.02
C PHE A 575 2.12 6.20 -38.19
N SER A 576 2.10 5.72 -39.44
CA SER A 576 2.36 6.53 -40.64
C SER A 576 1.26 6.34 -41.70
N PRO A 577 0.30 7.29 -41.80
CA PRO A 577 -0.67 7.32 -42.88
C PRO A 577 -0.01 7.36 -44.27
N SER A 578 1.14 8.04 -44.37
CA SER A 578 1.95 8.15 -45.59
C SER A 578 2.50 6.78 -46.00
N TYR A 579 3.07 6.02 -45.06
CA TYR A 579 3.53 4.66 -45.29
C TYR A 579 2.38 3.73 -45.66
N LYS A 580 1.25 3.81 -44.95
CA LYS A 580 0.04 3.01 -45.26
C LYS A 580 -0.44 3.25 -46.69
N LYS A 581 -0.52 4.51 -47.11
CA LYS A 581 -0.89 4.88 -48.47
C LYS A 581 0.12 4.34 -49.48
N MET A 582 1.43 4.57 -49.25
CA MET A 582 2.49 4.06 -50.11
C MET A 582 2.42 2.53 -50.25
N PHE A 583 2.33 1.79 -49.14
CA PHE A 583 2.31 0.33 -49.16
C PHE A 583 1.10 -0.24 -49.90
N ASN A 584 -0.09 0.32 -49.67
CA ASN A 584 -1.32 -0.11 -50.34
C ASN A 584 -1.27 0.18 -51.85
N GLU A 585 -0.77 1.35 -52.24
CA GLU A 585 -0.61 1.68 -53.65
C GLU A 585 0.48 0.81 -54.31
N LEU A 586 1.62 0.56 -53.67
CA LEU A 586 2.64 -0.39 -54.17
C LEU A 586 2.04 -1.79 -54.38
N LYS A 587 1.21 -2.27 -53.44
CA LYS A 587 0.53 -3.56 -53.56
C LYS A 587 -0.47 -3.59 -54.72
N LYS A 588 -1.21 -2.50 -54.93
CA LYS A 588 -2.17 -2.36 -56.05
C LYS A 588 -1.46 -2.34 -57.40
N VAL A 589 -0.33 -1.65 -57.50
CA VAL A 589 0.45 -1.52 -58.74
C VAL A 589 1.03 -2.87 -59.21
N LEU A 590 1.26 -3.81 -58.30
CA LEU A 590 1.67 -5.19 -58.63
C LEU A 590 0.58 -6.00 -59.35
N THR A 591 -0.67 -5.51 -59.42
CA THR A 591 -1.80 -6.18 -60.10
C THR A 591 -2.09 -5.64 -61.50
N GLU A 592 -1.27 -4.69 -61.99
CA GLU A 592 -1.48 -4.03 -63.27
C GLU A 592 -1.07 -4.88 -64.49
N LYS A 593 -1.71 -4.61 -65.64
CA LYS A 593 -1.64 -5.47 -66.85
C LYS A 593 -0.32 -5.38 -67.62
N THR A 594 0.47 -4.31 -67.45
CA THR A 594 1.69 -4.09 -68.24
C THR A 594 2.84 -3.59 -67.35
N THR A 595 4.03 -4.14 -67.58
CA THR A 595 5.27 -3.84 -66.82
C THR A 595 5.64 -2.36 -66.83
N GLU A 596 5.32 -1.64 -67.90
CA GLU A 596 5.64 -0.22 -68.06
C GLU A 596 4.70 0.69 -67.26
N THR A 597 3.41 0.35 -67.22
CA THR A 597 2.43 1.06 -66.39
C THR A 597 2.72 0.80 -64.91
N SER A 598 3.06 -0.44 -64.53
CA SER A 598 3.47 -0.77 -63.17
C SER A 598 4.69 0.03 -62.71
N LEU A 599 5.71 0.19 -63.55
CA LEU A 599 6.91 0.92 -63.18
C LEU A 599 6.65 2.43 -63.01
N ASN A 600 5.88 3.02 -63.93
CA ASN A 600 5.56 4.45 -63.86
C ASN A 600 4.72 4.76 -62.61
N ASN A 601 3.80 3.87 -62.25
CA ASN A 601 3.02 4.00 -61.03
C ASN A 601 3.85 3.75 -59.77
N ILE A 602 4.80 2.80 -59.76
CA ILE A 602 5.77 2.63 -58.65
C ILE A 602 6.59 3.92 -58.44
N LYS A 603 7.11 4.52 -59.52
CA LYS A 603 7.89 5.77 -59.43
C LYS A 603 7.04 6.93 -58.91
N ALA A 604 5.79 7.04 -59.35
CA ALA A 604 4.85 8.05 -58.88
C ALA A 604 4.51 7.87 -57.39
N VAL A 605 4.26 6.63 -56.94
CA VAL A 605 3.97 6.31 -55.53
C VAL A 605 5.16 6.63 -54.62
N LEU A 606 6.39 6.44 -55.09
CA LEU A 606 7.61 6.76 -54.36
C LEU A 606 8.07 8.21 -54.50
N GLY A 607 7.31 9.07 -55.21
CA GLY A 607 7.65 10.49 -55.40
C GLY A 607 8.88 10.72 -56.28
N ILE A 608 9.25 9.76 -57.12
CA ILE A 608 10.43 9.82 -58.00
C ILE A 608 10.00 10.47 -59.31
N THR A 609 9.95 11.80 -59.35
CA THR A 609 9.73 12.56 -60.59
C THR A 609 10.97 12.47 -61.49
N ASN A 610 10.77 12.21 -62.79
CA ASN A 610 11.84 12.10 -63.79
C ASN A 610 12.58 13.43 -64.08
N GLU A 611 12.41 14.49 -63.27
CA GLU A 611 13.08 15.77 -63.49
C GLU A 611 14.52 15.80 -62.91
N PRO A 612 15.53 16.21 -63.70
CA PRO A 612 16.94 16.17 -63.28
C PRO A 612 17.30 17.12 -62.11
N SER A 613 16.44 18.07 -61.76
CA SER A 613 16.72 19.14 -60.80
C SER A 613 16.72 18.67 -59.33
N ASN A 614 15.90 17.68 -58.96
CA ASN A 614 15.75 17.24 -57.56
C ASN A 614 16.77 16.18 -57.08
N LYS A 615 17.62 15.64 -57.97
CA LYS A 615 18.69 14.71 -57.56
C LYS A 615 19.69 15.34 -56.58
N LYS A 616 19.95 16.65 -56.70
CA LYS A 616 20.85 17.36 -55.79
C LYS A 616 20.24 17.58 -54.41
N GLU A 617 18.94 17.79 -54.32
CA GLU A 617 18.25 18.10 -53.07
C GLU A 617 17.99 16.83 -52.25
N ILE A 618 17.54 15.75 -52.92
CA ILE A 618 17.41 14.42 -52.32
C ILE A 618 18.78 13.88 -51.88
N ALA A 619 19.82 14.01 -52.71
CA ALA A 619 21.17 13.59 -52.30
C ALA A 619 21.74 14.41 -51.12
N LYS A 620 21.36 15.69 -51.00
CA LYS A 620 21.80 16.56 -49.89
C LYS A 620 21.05 16.24 -48.60
N GLN A 621 19.75 15.95 -48.67
CA GLN A 621 18.97 15.45 -47.54
C GLN A 621 19.43 14.05 -47.09
N PHE A 622 19.73 13.15 -48.04
CA PHE A 622 20.29 11.82 -47.76
C PHE A 622 21.69 11.88 -47.15
N LYS A 623 22.55 12.81 -47.60
CA LYS A 623 23.88 12.99 -47.03
C LYS A 623 23.82 13.53 -45.59
N GLY A 624 22.90 14.46 -45.31
CA GLY A 624 22.65 14.95 -43.95
C GLY A 624 22.09 13.87 -43.00
N LEU A 625 21.31 12.92 -43.52
CA LEU A 625 20.84 11.75 -42.77
C LEU A 625 21.96 10.72 -42.54
N GLN A 626 22.80 10.44 -43.54
CA GLN A 626 23.96 9.56 -43.37
C GLN A 626 24.98 10.12 -42.37
N GLU A 627 25.24 11.44 -42.36
CA GLU A 627 26.14 12.08 -41.42
C GLU A 627 25.59 12.03 -39.97
N LYS A 628 24.27 12.21 -39.78
CA LYS A 628 23.63 12.08 -38.46
C LYS A 628 23.59 10.64 -37.94
N VAL A 629 23.33 9.67 -38.81
CA VAL A 629 23.37 8.24 -38.44
C VAL A 629 24.79 7.82 -38.04
N LYS A 630 25.81 8.36 -38.71
CA LYS A 630 27.21 8.11 -38.38
C LYS A 630 27.62 8.75 -37.05
N GLU A 631 27.18 9.99 -36.77
CA GLU A 631 27.36 10.63 -35.44
C GLU A 631 26.67 9.85 -34.31
N THR A 632 25.53 9.21 -34.59
CA THR A 632 24.79 8.45 -33.57
C THR A 632 25.45 7.09 -33.29
N LEU A 633 25.99 6.45 -34.32
CA LEU A 633 26.74 5.18 -34.22
C LEU A 633 28.15 5.37 -33.60
N ASP A 634 28.84 6.47 -33.91
CA ASP A 634 30.16 6.76 -33.35
C ASP A 634 30.07 7.17 -31.85
N ASN A 635 28.93 7.70 -31.40
CA ASN A 635 28.67 7.98 -29.98
C ASN A 635 28.23 6.75 -29.16
N GLU A 636 27.91 5.61 -29.78
CA GLU A 636 27.55 4.36 -29.08
C GLU A 636 28.76 3.47 -28.74
N TYR A 637 29.97 3.85 -29.15
CA TYR A 637 31.22 3.09 -28.90
C TYR A 637 32.14 3.67 -27.82
N LEU A 638 31.72 4.72 -27.10
CA LEU A 638 32.51 5.37 -26.05
C LEU A 638 31.70 5.57 -24.77
N GLU A 639 31.34 4.49 -24.09
CA GLU A 639 31.26 4.45 -22.62
C GLU A 639 31.30 3.00 -22.11
N ASP A 640 32.41 2.67 -21.44
CA ASP A 640 32.71 1.49 -20.61
C ASP A 640 32.85 0.09 -21.25
N MET A 641 33.96 -0.12 -21.97
CA MET A 641 34.68 -1.40 -21.93
C MET A 641 35.75 -1.35 -20.81
N PRO A 642 35.74 -2.27 -19.82
CA PRO A 642 36.83 -2.37 -18.87
C PRO A 642 38.10 -2.85 -19.57
N VAL A 643 39.14 -2.03 -19.53
CA VAL A 643 40.50 -2.40 -19.91
C VAL A 643 41.01 -3.44 -18.90
N PHE A 644 41.10 -4.70 -19.32
CA PHE A 644 41.95 -5.67 -18.62
C PHE A 644 43.41 -5.30 -18.89
N GLU A 645 44.05 -4.64 -17.94
CA GLU A 645 45.50 -4.56 -17.93
C GLU A 645 46.08 -5.95 -17.63
N LYS A 646 46.81 -6.48 -18.60
CA LYS A 646 47.78 -7.55 -18.37
C LYS A 646 49.05 -6.94 -17.78
N LYS A 647 49.22 -7.05 -16.46
CA LYS A 647 50.41 -7.65 -15.82
C LYS A 647 50.29 -7.66 -14.31
#